data_AF-A0A7W6L1C0-F1
#
_entry.id   AF-A0A7W6L1C0-F1
#
_cell.length_a   1.000
_cell.length_b   1.000
_cell.length_c   1.000
_cell.angle_alpha   90.00
_cell.angle_beta   90.00
_cell.angle_gamma   90.00
#
_symmetry.space_group_name_H-M   'P 1'
#
loop_
_entity.id
_entity.type
_entity.pdbx_description
1 polymer ?
#
loop_
_entity_poly.entity_id
_entity_poly.type
_entity_poly.pdbx_seq_one_letter_code
_entity_poly.pdbx_strand_id
1 'polypeptide(L)'
;MKTPMPMPMPMPGHRIASMPACQARSRHLLRSSAQRQLQVLQRVGDWTKSKGNRRQSPAAERPQDRAITADTPPWSGADQHGTRSRHRCCGGVAVTWATDALGLPADADSRAIKRAYAARLKTTRPDDDPAAFQQLHDTYQAALAWAADIVLPIDDAARAGRLEAPSAALELSADSASSRRTRPALVECIQDPALEAELARWQDQTHVQACAAQILTAAHDMSGSDFDSWLSALPEVWSLDMRPRIGDAIVHQLANHHVHITDAVFDRLIATFGDDAEAELSHALWAARVLEVVLRQSPEFLSHWMPSRVDSWSPYQRAMIGIHLLRALGVRRPALRLSTIDTLMHAFDWHRWEGQDDLTWLRAARTAARQLEISLRRQAALAPGGDAAVLAYELGVAGWDAMTPQWAAALRSRLARRPSPWRSMATALLPARPAWMYRLCSIVQHWFPQQLPDSVHPENLRFWMQIGNPHRPHIRQLAVGLARGLAVAALLSIGACVSAILSAIHPDSGNAAWAFPAIGQGLALWSALLLIQMAARWQARDLPRRQIRRVSHYWMIPIVVVAICPSPPSGWMAALSLAVAYVAAYRLIGRLQPVSRPVLIATLALLGPLPMIVAILAGAGVWPGVGIALSLWLVSLIQDAQGHHPDGSH
;
A
#
# COMPACT_ATOMS: atom_id res chain seq x y z
N MET A 1 -63.81 -52.93 -43.41
CA MET A 1 -64.37 -51.70 -42.78
C MET A 1 -63.21 -51.09 -41.96
N LYS A 2 -62.86 -49.78 -42.01
CA LYS A 2 -63.66 -48.55 -41.74
C LYS A 2 -64.31 -48.66 -40.34
N THR A 3 -64.17 -47.74 -39.38
CA THR A 3 -64.10 -46.25 -39.35
C THR A 3 -63.46 -45.78 -38.01
N PRO A 4 -63.28 -44.47 -37.73
CA PRO A 4 -62.53 -43.44 -38.46
C PRO A 4 -61.53 -42.66 -37.54
N MET A 5 -60.84 -41.63 -38.08
CA MET A 5 -59.97 -40.72 -37.30
C MET A 5 -60.75 -39.69 -36.46
N PRO A 6 -60.20 -39.23 -35.33
CA PRO A 6 -60.27 -37.84 -34.87
C PRO A 6 -59.09 -37.00 -35.45
N MET A 7 -59.29 -35.70 -35.70
CA MET A 7 -58.26 -34.82 -36.29
C MET A 7 -57.24 -34.27 -35.27
N PRO A 8 -56.00 -33.95 -35.71
CA PRO A 8 -54.98 -33.33 -34.86
C PRO A 8 -55.24 -31.83 -34.62
N MET A 9 -54.87 -31.33 -33.43
CA MET A 9 -54.88 -29.90 -33.12
C MET A 9 -53.61 -29.17 -33.62
N PRO A 10 -53.68 -27.88 -33.99
CA PRO A 10 -52.56 -27.14 -34.56
C PRO A 10 -51.53 -26.69 -33.51
N MET A 11 -50.24 -26.91 -33.80
CA MET A 11 -49.10 -26.41 -33.01
C MET A 11 -48.65 -25.01 -33.48
N PRO A 12 -48.55 -24.00 -32.61
CA PRO A 12 -48.10 -22.66 -32.99
C PRO A 12 -46.56 -22.48 -32.88
N GLY A 13 -45.89 -22.48 -34.04
CA GLY A 13 -44.69 -21.70 -34.39
C GLY A 13 -43.54 -21.51 -33.39
N HIS A 14 -42.37 -22.10 -33.68
CA HIS A 14 -41.09 -21.72 -33.06
C HIS A 14 -40.76 -20.22 -33.22
N ARG A 15 -40.27 -19.59 -32.15
CA ARG A 15 -39.30 -18.48 -32.21
C ARG A 15 -38.21 -18.65 -31.16
N ILE A 16 -36.99 -18.93 -31.61
CA ILE A 16 -35.80 -18.98 -30.75
C ILE A 16 -35.33 -17.54 -30.51
N ALA A 17 -35.36 -17.08 -29.25
CA ALA A 17 -34.91 -15.75 -28.87
C ALA A 17 -33.41 -15.77 -28.49
N SER A 18 -32.56 -15.20 -29.34
CA SER A 18 -31.10 -15.18 -29.14
C SER A 18 -30.65 -14.19 -28.05
N MET A 19 -29.99 -14.67 -26.99
CA MET A 19 -29.31 -13.83 -25.99
C MET A 19 -27.81 -14.16 -25.82
N PRO A 20 -26.90 -13.55 -26.62
CA PRO A 20 -25.46 -13.58 -26.35
C PRO A 20 -24.87 -12.21 -25.92
N ALA A 21 -25.54 -11.09 -26.25
CA ALA A 21 -24.92 -9.76 -26.21
C ALA A 21 -24.58 -9.22 -24.81
N CYS A 22 -25.29 -9.63 -23.76
CA CYS A 22 -25.18 -9.02 -22.43
C CYS A 22 -23.97 -9.55 -21.62
N GLN A 23 -23.77 -10.89 -21.59
CA GLN A 23 -22.64 -11.50 -20.88
C GLN A 23 -21.28 -11.24 -21.57
N ALA A 24 -21.26 -11.10 -22.89
CA ALA A 24 -20.04 -10.71 -23.60
C ALA A 24 -19.56 -9.32 -23.14
N ARG A 25 -20.48 -8.37 -22.98
CA ARG A 25 -20.17 -6.98 -22.61
C ARG A 25 -19.66 -6.85 -21.17
N SER A 26 -20.21 -7.60 -20.22
CA SER A 26 -19.71 -7.61 -18.83
C SER A 26 -18.31 -8.26 -18.72
N ARG A 27 -18.08 -9.39 -19.39
CA ARG A 27 -16.74 -10.02 -19.46
C ARG A 27 -15.69 -9.11 -20.10
N HIS A 28 -16.05 -8.37 -21.16
CA HIS A 28 -15.14 -7.43 -21.81
C HIS A 28 -14.85 -6.20 -20.93
N LEU A 29 -15.83 -5.70 -20.17
CA LEU A 29 -15.60 -4.62 -19.20
C LEU A 29 -14.65 -5.09 -18.08
N LEU A 30 -14.88 -6.27 -17.50
CA LEU A 30 -14.02 -6.84 -16.45
C LEU A 30 -12.57 -7.09 -16.91
N ARG A 31 -12.36 -7.58 -18.14
CA ARG A 31 -11.02 -7.67 -18.74
C ARG A 31 -10.37 -6.29 -18.90
N SER A 32 -11.14 -5.29 -19.35
CA SER A 32 -10.62 -3.92 -19.53
C SER A 32 -10.28 -3.22 -18.21
N SER A 33 -11.00 -3.50 -17.11
CA SER A 33 -10.65 -2.98 -15.78
C SER A 33 -9.39 -3.66 -15.23
N ALA A 34 -9.25 -4.98 -15.40
CA ALA A 34 -8.05 -5.70 -14.98
C ALA A 34 -6.79 -5.23 -15.71
N GLN A 35 -6.85 -5.01 -17.03
CA GLN A 35 -5.73 -4.43 -17.80
C GLN A 35 -5.38 -3.00 -17.36
N ARG A 36 -6.37 -2.19 -16.98
CA ARG A 36 -6.12 -0.84 -16.42
C ARG A 36 -5.50 -0.90 -15.03
N GLN A 37 -5.92 -1.83 -14.18
CA GLN A 37 -5.31 -2.05 -12.86
C GLN A 37 -3.83 -2.49 -12.99
N LEU A 38 -3.51 -3.37 -13.94
CA LEU A 38 -2.13 -3.73 -14.29
C LEU A 38 -1.29 -2.50 -14.70
N GLN A 39 -1.79 -1.64 -15.59
CA GLN A 39 -1.07 -0.42 -15.98
C GLN A 39 -0.88 0.59 -14.84
N VAL A 40 -1.82 0.68 -13.89
CA VAL A 40 -1.68 1.52 -12.69
C VAL A 40 -0.61 0.95 -11.75
N LEU A 41 -0.64 -0.36 -11.49
CA LEU A 41 0.34 -1.03 -10.63
C LEU A 41 1.77 -0.96 -11.18
N GLN A 42 1.95 -1.15 -12.50
CA GLN A 42 3.25 -0.98 -13.16
C GLN A 42 3.81 0.44 -12.94
N ARG A 43 3.03 1.50 -13.19
CA ARG A 43 3.47 2.89 -12.99
C ARG A 43 3.79 3.23 -11.53
N VAL A 44 3.13 2.60 -10.56
CA VAL A 44 3.47 2.74 -9.13
C VAL A 44 4.80 2.05 -8.81
N GLY A 45 5.09 0.91 -9.43
CA GLY A 45 6.42 0.26 -9.37
C GLY A 45 7.52 1.12 -9.98
N ASP A 46 7.27 1.76 -11.12
CA ASP A 46 8.24 2.66 -11.75
C ASP A 46 8.47 3.94 -10.94
N TRP A 47 7.45 4.44 -10.25
CA TRP A 47 7.57 5.61 -9.36
C TRP A 47 8.42 5.31 -8.11
N THR A 48 8.31 4.11 -7.53
CA THR A 48 9.17 3.73 -6.39
C THR A 48 10.62 3.52 -6.83
N LYS A 49 10.87 2.90 -7.99
CA LYS A 49 12.20 2.87 -8.62
C LYS A 49 12.77 4.28 -8.87
N SER A 50 11.96 5.21 -9.39
CA SER A 50 12.36 6.60 -9.65
C SER A 50 12.67 7.42 -8.39
N LYS A 51 12.21 7.00 -7.21
CA LYS A 51 12.61 7.58 -5.92
C LYS A 51 13.93 6.99 -5.39
N GLY A 52 14.14 5.68 -5.53
CA GLY A 52 15.41 5.05 -5.17
C GLY A 52 16.58 5.65 -5.96
N ASN A 53 16.43 5.75 -7.28
CA ASN A 53 17.47 6.24 -8.18
C ASN A 53 17.70 7.77 -8.14
N ARG A 54 17.16 8.48 -7.13
CA ARG A 54 17.29 9.95 -6.96
C ARG A 54 18.11 10.36 -5.74
N ARG A 55 18.84 9.42 -5.14
CA ARG A 55 19.87 9.66 -4.11
C ARG A 55 21.30 9.49 -4.62
N GLN A 56 21.50 9.26 -5.92
CA GLN A 56 22.82 9.24 -6.54
C GLN A 56 22.86 10.29 -7.66
N SER A 57 23.76 11.25 -7.51
CA SER A 57 24.17 12.23 -8.53
C SER A 57 25.59 12.68 -8.15
N PRO A 58 26.45 13.00 -9.13
CA PRO A 58 27.87 12.70 -8.99
C PRO A 58 28.63 13.69 -8.10
N ALA A 59 29.57 13.16 -7.32
CA ALA A 59 30.69 13.94 -6.80
C ALA A 59 31.61 14.33 -7.96
N ALA A 60 32.20 15.53 -7.90
CA ALA A 60 32.96 16.09 -9.02
C ALA A 60 34.43 15.62 -9.05
N GLU A 61 34.92 15.32 -10.25
CA GLU A 61 36.35 15.11 -10.50
C GLU A 61 37.12 16.44 -10.53
N ARG A 62 38.31 16.47 -9.94
CA ARG A 62 39.48 17.22 -10.47
C ARG A 62 40.78 16.45 -10.21
N PRO A 63 41.84 16.63 -11.02
CA PRO A 63 42.99 15.71 -11.10
C PRO A 63 44.32 16.35 -10.63
N GLN A 64 45.46 15.73 -11.00
CA GLN A 64 46.87 16.14 -10.81
C GLN A 64 47.48 15.83 -9.42
N ASP A 65 48.75 15.40 -9.28
CA ASP A 65 49.69 14.74 -10.22
C ASP A 65 50.91 14.14 -9.46
N ARG A 66 51.67 13.22 -10.10
CA ARG A 66 53.00 12.68 -9.66
C ARG A 66 53.08 11.86 -8.34
N ALA A 67 54.20 11.21 -7.98
CA ALA A 67 54.97 10.11 -8.62
C ALA A 67 56.25 9.77 -7.80
N ILE A 68 56.66 8.47 -7.73
CA ILE A 68 58.00 7.95 -7.27
C ILE A 68 58.25 8.12 -5.73
N THR A 69 58.99 7.31 -4.94
CA THR A 69 59.78 6.04 -5.03
C THR A 69 59.32 5.09 -3.88
N ALA A 70 59.31 3.75 -4.00
CA ALA A 70 60.37 2.79 -3.62
C ALA A 70 61.09 2.99 -2.27
N ASP A 71 61.05 1.97 -1.37
CA ASP A 71 62.24 1.44 -0.65
C ASP A 71 62.00 0.14 0.16
N THR A 72 63.04 -0.71 0.24
CA THR A 72 63.28 -1.94 1.05
C THR A 72 64.81 -2.22 0.97
N PRO A 73 65.47 -3.14 1.75
CA PRO A 73 64.99 -4.23 2.63
C PRO A 73 65.46 -3.97 4.10
N PRO A 74 66.42 -4.65 4.82
CA PRO A 74 67.03 -5.99 4.78
C PRO A 74 67.05 -6.81 6.11
N TRP A 75 66.68 -8.10 6.00
CA TRP A 75 67.39 -9.31 6.51
C TRP A 75 68.37 -9.27 7.70
N SER A 76 68.16 -10.18 8.67
CA SER A 76 68.98 -11.40 8.97
C SER A 76 68.80 -11.88 10.43
N GLY A 77 68.95 -13.17 10.79
CA GLY A 77 69.16 -14.39 9.99
C GLY A 77 69.46 -15.62 10.87
N ALA A 78 69.60 -16.80 10.24
CA ALA A 78 70.02 -18.09 10.81
C ALA A 78 69.06 -18.77 11.84
N ASP A 79 69.03 -20.09 12.00
CA ASP A 79 69.87 -21.13 11.39
C ASP A 79 69.09 -22.40 10.95
N GLN A 80 69.73 -23.25 10.15
CA GLN A 80 69.15 -24.51 9.64
C GLN A 80 69.78 -25.74 10.30
N HIS A 81 68.98 -26.75 10.65
CA HIS A 81 69.39 -28.15 10.52
C HIS A 81 68.20 -29.09 10.39
N GLY A 82 68.20 -29.91 9.33
CA GLY A 82 67.25 -31.01 9.16
C GLY A 82 67.94 -32.36 9.37
N THR A 83 67.35 -33.23 10.17
CA THR A 83 67.77 -34.63 10.32
C THR A 83 66.58 -35.57 10.14
N ARG A 84 66.63 -36.41 9.10
CA ARG A 84 65.82 -37.63 9.05
C ARG A 84 66.35 -38.59 10.10
N SER A 85 65.50 -39.06 11.01
CA SER A 85 65.68 -40.40 11.61
C SER A 85 64.34 -41.14 11.62
N ARG A 86 64.39 -42.44 11.29
CA ARG A 86 63.23 -43.35 11.33
C ARG A 86 63.42 -44.30 12.50
N HIS A 87 62.71 -44.16 13.60
CA HIS A 87 62.50 -45.19 14.64
C HIS A 87 61.27 -44.78 15.48
N ARG A 88 60.44 -45.68 16.03
CA ARG A 88 60.16 -47.11 15.74
C ARG A 88 58.83 -47.43 16.45
N CYS A 89 57.98 -48.31 15.90
CA CYS A 89 56.66 -48.57 16.48
C CYS A 89 56.73 -49.26 17.86
N CYS A 90 56.17 -48.62 18.88
CA CYS A 90 55.65 -49.20 20.12
C CYS A 90 54.36 -48.45 20.49
N GLY A 91 53.34 -49.13 21.02
CA GLY A 91 52.00 -48.57 21.17
C GLY A 91 51.88 -47.52 22.29
N GLY A 92 51.73 -46.26 21.92
CA GLY A 92 51.32 -45.17 22.80
C GLY A 92 50.67 -44.06 21.98
N VAL A 93 49.53 -43.52 22.45
CA VAL A 93 48.83 -42.43 21.76
C VAL A 93 49.65 -41.15 21.88
N ALA A 94 49.88 -40.46 20.76
CA ALA A 94 50.67 -39.23 20.75
C ALA A 94 49.91 -38.09 21.45
N VAL A 95 50.43 -37.57 22.56
CA VAL A 95 49.86 -36.41 23.25
C VAL A 95 49.98 -35.17 22.37
N THR A 96 48.92 -34.37 22.22
CA THR A 96 49.03 -33.03 21.63
C THR A 96 49.15 -31.96 22.70
N TRP A 97 49.84 -30.86 22.35
CA TRP A 97 49.98 -29.69 23.22
C TRP A 97 48.62 -29.11 23.65
N ALA A 98 47.56 -29.28 22.85
CA ALA A 98 46.23 -28.77 23.16
C ALA A 98 45.49 -29.61 24.22
N THR A 99 45.60 -30.94 24.20
CA THR A 99 45.07 -31.79 25.28
C THR A 99 45.87 -31.63 26.57
N ASP A 100 47.21 -31.53 26.45
CA ASP A 100 48.11 -31.32 27.58
C ASP A 100 47.86 -29.94 28.25
N ALA A 101 47.73 -28.87 27.46
CA ALA A 101 47.35 -27.55 27.94
C ALA A 101 45.98 -27.53 28.65
N LEU A 102 45.02 -28.38 28.25
CA LEU A 102 43.74 -28.58 28.95
C LEU A 102 43.84 -29.48 30.19
N GLY A 103 44.95 -30.20 30.38
CA GLY A 103 45.15 -31.17 31.47
C GLY A 103 44.42 -32.48 31.25
N LEU A 104 44.35 -32.93 29.99
CA LEU A 104 43.63 -34.13 29.55
C LEU A 104 44.58 -35.16 28.92
N PRO A 105 44.31 -36.47 29.07
CA PRO A 105 45.07 -37.52 28.42
C PRO A 105 44.86 -37.53 26.89
N ALA A 106 45.75 -38.20 26.18
CA ALA A 106 45.76 -38.23 24.70
C ALA A 106 44.58 -38.97 24.06
N ASP A 107 43.81 -39.74 24.85
CA ASP A 107 42.60 -40.46 24.45
C ASP A 107 41.30 -39.75 24.89
N ALA A 108 41.39 -38.50 25.35
CA ALA A 108 40.25 -37.76 25.87
C ALA A 108 39.16 -37.50 24.82
N ASP A 109 37.96 -38.03 25.07
CA ASP A 109 36.82 -37.90 24.16
C ASP A 109 36.31 -36.45 24.04
N SER A 110 35.54 -36.18 22.98
CA SER A 110 34.97 -34.84 22.75
C SER A 110 34.07 -34.34 23.89
N ARG A 111 33.54 -35.23 24.75
CA ARG A 111 32.78 -34.86 25.96
C ARG A 111 33.71 -34.45 27.11
N ALA A 112 34.82 -35.15 27.33
CA ALA A 112 35.85 -34.76 28.29
C ALA A 112 36.46 -33.39 27.96
N ILE A 113 36.79 -33.14 26.68
CA ILE A 113 37.30 -31.84 26.19
C ILE A 113 36.29 -30.72 26.48
N LYS A 114 35.02 -30.90 26.10
CA LYS A 114 33.93 -29.94 26.38
C LYS A 114 33.72 -29.72 27.88
N ARG A 115 33.85 -30.76 28.72
CA ARG A 115 33.69 -30.66 30.17
C ARG A 115 34.87 -29.94 30.85
N ALA A 116 36.10 -30.11 30.35
CA ALA A 116 37.28 -29.38 30.83
C ALA A 116 37.21 -27.89 30.46
N TYR A 117 36.83 -27.58 29.21
CA TYR A 117 36.56 -26.20 28.78
C TYR A 117 35.48 -25.53 29.63
N ALA A 118 34.34 -26.20 29.83
CA ALA A 118 33.25 -25.70 30.68
C ALA A 118 33.59 -25.61 32.19
N ALA A 119 34.67 -26.26 32.64
CA ALA A 119 35.22 -26.07 33.98
C ALA A 119 36.09 -24.81 34.06
N ARG A 120 37.02 -24.62 33.12
CA ARG A 120 37.91 -23.44 33.08
C ARG A 120 37.18 -22.14 32.75
N LEU A 121 36.16 -22.19 31.90
CA LEU A 121 35.30 -21.05 31.54
C LEU A 121 34.55 -20.43 32.74
N LYS A 122 34.41 -21.15 33.86
CA LYS A 122 33.85 -20.60 35.10
C LYS A 122 34.82 -19.70 35.86
N THR A 123 36.11 -19.85 35.58
CA THR A 123 37.22 -19.10 36.20
C THR A 123 37.74 -18.00 35.27
N THR A 124 37.86 -18.29 33.97
CA THR A 124 38.28 -17.31 32.94
C THR A 124 37.06 -16.64 32.33
N ARG A 125 36.58 -15.55 32.96
CA ARG A 125 35.49 -14.73 32.42
C ARG A 125 36.00 -13.77 31.34
N PRO A 126 35.28 -13.59 30.22
CA PRO A 126 35.71 -12.70 29.14
C PRO A 126 35.70 -11.21 29.54
N ASP A 127 34.96 -10.83 30.57
CA ASP A 127 34.90 -9.47 31.10
C ASP A 127 36.14 -9.12 31.97
N ASP A 128 36.80 -10.12 32.55
CA ASP A 128 37.94 -9.97 33.46
C ASP A 128 39.30 -10.11 32.72
N ASP A 129 39.41 -11.06 31.77
CA ASP A 129 40.55 -11.18 30.86
C ASP A 129 40.12 -11.72 29.47
N PRO A 130 40.00 -10.84 28.44
CA PRO A 130 39.60 -11.26 27.09
C PRO A 130 40.72 -12.00 26.34
N ALA A 131 42.00 -11.80 26.69
CA ALA A 131 43.13 -12.45 26.03
C ALA A 131 43.26 -13.91 26.50
N ALA A 132 43.18 -14.15 27.82
CA ALA A 132 43.13 -15.49 28.37
C ALA A 132 41.88 -16.25 27.93
N PHE A 133 40.73 -15.58 27.77
CA PHE A 133 39.53 -16.18 27.19
C PHE A 133 39.75 -16.64 25.75
N GLN A 134 40.33 -15.79 24.88
CA GLN A 134 40.62 -16.17 23.49
C GLN A 134 41.61 -17.34 23.42
N GLN A 135 42.70 -17.29 24.19
CA GLN A 135 43.69 -18.37 24.23
C GLN A 135 43.10 -19.71 24.72
N LEU A 136 42.18 -19.67 25.70
CA LEU A 136 41.44 -20.84 26.16
C LEU A 136 40.49 -21.37 25.07
N HIS A 137 39.84 -20.49 24.31
CA HIS A 137 38.96 -20.87 23.21
C HIS A 137 39.72 -21.51 22.05
N ASP A 138 40.83 -20.91 21.62
CA ASP A 138 41.68 -21.43 20.53
C ASP A 138 42.25 -22.81 20.88
N THR A 139 42.69 -22.98 22.14
CA THR A 139 43.16 -24.28 22.65
C THR A 139 42.05 -25.34 22.66
N TYR A 140 40.82 -24.96 22.99
CA TYR A 140 39.65 -25.84 22.94
C TYR A 140 39.26 -26.24 21.50
N GLN A 141 39.31 -25.30 20.55
CA GLN A 141 39.07 -25.60 19.13
C GLN A 141 40.14 -26.54 18.56
N ALA A 142 41.42 -26.29 18.88
CA ALA A 142 42.52 -27.17 18.48
C ALA A 142 42.38 -28.59 19.05
N ALA A 143 41.98 -28.73 20.32
CA ALA A 143 41.73 -30.02 20.94
C ALA A 143 40.53 -30.76 20.31
N LEU A 144 39.44 -30.05 19.96
CA LEU A 144 38.29 -30.66 19.27
C LEU A 144 38.59 -31.07 17.83
N ALA A 145 39.37 -30.27 17.09
CA ALA A 145 39.79 -30.63 15.73
C ALA A 145 40.63 -31.92 15.76
N TRP A 146 41.60 -32.01 16.66
CA TRP A 146 42.43 -33.20 16.80
C TRP A 146 41.64 -34.44 17.27
N ALA A 147 40.70 -34.27 18.21
CA ALA A 147 39.79 -35.35 18.62
C ALA A 147 38.78 -35.77 17.53
N ALA A 148 38.56 -34.95 16.49
CA ALA A 148 37.80 -35.35 15.31
C ALA A 148 38.67 -36.14 14.32
N ASP A 149 39.92 -35.72 14.08
CA ASP A 149 40.88 -36.45 13.22
C ASP A 149 41.18 -37.87 13.72
N ILE A 150 41.20 -38.09 15.05
CA ILE A 150 41.36 -39.43 15.66
C ILE A 150 40.17 -40.36 15.37
N VAL A 151 38.98 -39.82 15.10
CA VAL A 151 37.70 -40.57 15.06
C VAL A 151 37.37 -41.10 13.65
N LEU A 152 38.29 -41.00 12.69
CA LEU A 152 38.23 -41.80 11.46
C LEU A 152 38.73 -43.24 11.72
N PRO A 153 38.05 -44.28 11.23
CA PRO A 153 37.76 -45.41 12.12
C PRO A 153 38.74 -46.58 12.06
N ILE A 154 39.00 -47.18 13.23
CA ILE A 154 39.51 -48.56 13.37
C ILE A 154 38.62 -49.32 14.38
N ASP A 155 37.86 -50.29 13.88
CA ASP A 155 37.30 -51.46 14.58
C ASP A 155 36.58 -51.31 15.93
N ASP A 156 35.49 -50.53 15.98
CA ASP A 156 34.49 -50.63 17.07
C ASP A 156 33.65 -51.94 17.04
N ALA A 157 33.96 -52.87 16.13
CA ALA A 157 33.33 -54.19 16.05
C ALA A 157 33.71 -55.14 17.21
N ALA A 158 34.77 -54.83 17.98
CA ALA A 158 35.36 -55.75 18.95
C ALA A 158 34.67 -55.79 20.34
N ARG A 159 33.69 -54.92 20.61
CA ARG A 159 33.17 -54.69 21.98
C ARG A 159 31.75 -55.20 22.25
N ALA A 160 30.96 -55.49 21.22
CA ALA A 160 29.54 -55.85 21.32
C ALA A 160 29.21 -57.20 20.64
N GLY A 161 29.84 -58.29 21.11
CA GLY A 161 29.79 -59.58 20.39
C GLY A 161 30.07 -60.83 21.22
N ARG A 162 29.48 -60.96 22.42
CA ARG A 162 29.46 -62.24 23.17
C ARG A 162 28.06 -62.55 23.72
N LEU A 163 27.13 -62.77 22.80
CA LEU A 163 25.90 -63.51 23.08
C LEU A 163 26.03 -64.89 22.44
N GLU A 164 25.82 -65.94 23.21
CA GLU A 164 25.59 -67.27 22.64
C GLU A 164 24.21 -67.27 21.96
N ALA A 165 24.14 -67.79 20.73
CA ALA A 165 22.91 -67.96 19.98
C ALA A 165 22.82 -69.41 19.46
N PRO A 166 21.64 -70.05 19.42
CA PRO A 166 21.57 -71.50 19.33
C PRO A 166 21.90 -72.09 17.94
N SER A 167 22.59 -73.23 17.94
CA SER A 167 22.88 -74.02 16.74
C SER A 167 21.63 -74.74 16.22
N ALA A 168 20.73 -74.03 15.51
CA ALA A 168 19.46 -74.56 15.01
C ALA A 168 19.12 -74.15 13.56
N ALA A 169 20.08 -73.66 12.77
CA ALA A 169 19.85 -73.10 11.43
C ALA A 169 20.54 -73.88 10.28
N LEU A 170 21.20 -75.01 10.56
CA LEU A 170 22.09 -75.68 9.60
C LEU A 170 21.40 -76.62 8.60
N GLU A 171 20.13 -77.00 8.81
CA GLU A 171 19.49 -78.10 8.05
C GLU A 171 18.71 -77.65 6.80
N LEU A 172 18.49 -76.35 6.58
CA LEU A 172 17.69 -75.84 5.46
C LEU A 172 18.50 -75.39 4.22
N SER A 173 19.77 -75.77 4.10
CA SER A 173 20.68 -75.31 3.01
C SER A 173 21.18 -76.41 2.06
N ALA A 174 20.66 -77.64 2.14
CA ALA A 174 21.11 -78.74 1.29
C ALA A 174 20.67 -78.59 -0.19
N ASP A 175 19.43 -78.16 -0.44
CA ASP A 175 18.79 -78.29 -1.78
C ASP A 175 19.02 -77.10 -2.72
N SER A 176 19.50 -75.96 -2.21
CA SER A 176 19.71 -74.72 -3.00
C SER A 176 21.03 -74.71 -3.81
N ALA A 177 21.77 -75.83 -3.86
CA ALA A 177 23.12 -75.88 -4.40
C ALA A 177 23.23 -75.60 -5.92
N SER A 178 22.13 -75.74 -6.67
CA SER A 178 22.09 -75.68 -8.14
C SER A 178 22.02 -74.25 -8.74
N SER A 179 22.17 -73.19 -7.93
CA SER A 179 22.28 -71.82 -8.44
C SER A 179 23.29 -70.96 -7.68
N ARG A 180 24.48 -71.53 -7.46
CA ARG A 180 25.70 -70.74 -7.20
C ARG A 180 26.13 -70.00 -8.47
N ARG A 181 25.38 -68.94 -8.84
CA ARG A 181 25.97 -67.84 -9.62
C ARG A 181 27.16 -67.32 -8.83
N THR A 182 28.31 -67.15 -9.49
CA THR A 182 29.46 -66.50 -8.88
C THR A 182 29.03 -65.10 -8.43
N ARG A 183 28.92 -64.89 -7.13
CA ARG A 183 28.62 -63.58 -6.57
C ARG A 183 29.95 -62.82 -6.64
N PRO A 184 30.09 -61.78 -7.50
CA PRO A 184 31.34 -61.05 -7.65
C PRO A 184 31.81 -60.51 -6.29
N ALA A 185 33.11 -60.34 -6.13
CA ALA A 185 33.66 -59.73 -4.94
C ALA A 185 33.09 -58.31 -4.80
N LEU A 186 32.87 -57.84 -3.56
CA LEU A 186 32.32 -56.50 -3.34
C LEU A 186 33.17 -55.41 -4.03
N VAL A 187 34.48 -55.66 -4.13
CA VAL A 187 35.46 -54.82 -4.84
C VAL A 187 35.21 -54.75 -6.35
N GLU A 188 34.77 -55.83 -6.99
CA GLU A 188 34.43 -55.85 -8.43
C GLU A 188 33.15 -55.04 -8.68
N CYS A 189 32.14 -55.15 -7.79
CA CYS A 189 30.94 -54.31 -7.87
C CYS A 189 31.23 -52.81 -7.68
N ILE A 190 32.26 -52.47 -6.92
CA ILE A 190 32.69 -51.08 -6.67
C ILE A 190 33.43 -50.48 -7.90
N GLN A 191 33.87 -51.32 -8.84
CA GLN A 191 34.60 -50.92 -10.06
C GLN A 191 33.82 -51.20 -11.36
N ASP A 192 32.50 -51.35 -11.29
CA ASP A 192 31.65 -51.51 -12.47
C ASP A 192 31.47 -50.14 -13.18
N PRO A 193 31.95 -49.95 -14.43
CA PRO A 193 31.81 -48.69 -15.15
C PRO A 193 30.35 -48.33 -15.46
N ALA A 194 29.40 -49.29 -15.43
CA ALA A 194 27.98 -48.99 -15.52
C ALA A 194 27.46 -48.33 -14.23
N LEU A 195 27.97 -48.75 -13.06
CA LEU A 195 27.66 -48.14 -11.78
C LEU A 195 28.32 -46.76 -11.62
N GLU A 196 29.57 -46.60 -12.07
CA GLU A 196 30.21 -45.28 -12.15
C GLU A 196 29.41 -44.31 -13.05
N ALA A 197 28.94 -44.78 -14.21
CA ALA A 197 28.09 -44.00 -15.11
C ALA A 197 26.66 -43.76 -14.55
N GLU A 198 26.20 -44.52 -13.56
CA GLU A 198 24.97 -44.26 -12.81
C GLU A 198 25.20 -43.20 -11.73
N LEU A 199 26.25 -43.33 -10.92
CA LEU A 199 26.64 -42.30 -9.95
C LEU A 199 26.93 -40.95 -10.62
N ALA A 200 27.59 -40.94 -11.78
CA ALA A 200 27.82 -39.71 -12.55
C ALA A 200 26.52 -39.05 -13.02
N ARG A 201 25.51 -39.83 -13.42
CA ARG A 201 24.16 -39.31 -13.72
C ARG A 201 23.45 -38.78 -12.47
N TRP A 202 23.59 -39.46 -11.33
CA TRP A 202 23.01 -39.06 -10.05
C TRP A 202 23.68 -37.80 -9.45
N GLN A 203 24.94 -37.56 -9.77
CA GLN A 203 25.64 -36.33 -9.42
C GLN A 203 25.21 -35.14 -10.30
N ASP A 204 24.79 -35.36 -11.55
CA ASP A 204 24.36 -34.26 -12.44
C ASP A 204 23.10 -33.53 -11.93
N GLN A 205 23.22 -32.21 -11.85
CA GLN A 205 22.15 -31.32 -11.44
C GLN A 205 20.99 -31.27 -12.47
N THR A 206 21.21 -31.56 -13.76
CA THR A 206 20.11 -31.61 -14.73
C THR A 206 19.19 -32.81 -14.49
N HIS A 207 19.76 -33.96 -14.11
CA HIS A 207 19.01 -35.15 -13.72
C HIS A 207 18.20 -34.92 -12.43
N VAL A 208 18.79 -34.31 -11.39
CA VAL A 208 18.07 -33.93 -10.16
C VAL A 208 16.84 -33.04 -10.46
N GLN A 209 16.97 -32.06 -11.35
CA GLN A 209 15.87 -31.20 -11.76
C GLN A 209 14.80 -31.95 -12.57
N ALA A 210 15.18 -32.93 -13.38
CA ALA A 210 14.25 -33.80 -14.11
C ALA A 210 13.45 -34.70 -13.17
N CYS A 211 14.09 -35.33 -12.18
CA CYS A 211 13.43 -36.13 -11.15
C CYS A 211 12.42 -35.29 -10.35
N ALA A 212 12.81 -34.08 -9.91
CA ALA A 212 11.90 -33.16 -9.22
C ALA A 212 10.68 -32.78 -10.09
N ALA A 213 10.89 -32.50 -11.39
CA ALA A 213 9.80 -32.19 -12.32
C ALA A 213 8.87 -33.39 -12.57
N GLN A 214 9.41 -34.60 -12.66
CA GLN A 214 8.63 -35.83 -12.78
C GLN A 214 7.78 -36.08 -11.52
N ILE A 215 8.37 -35.95 -10.33
CA ILE A 215 7.66 -36.06 -9.04
C ILE A 215 6.54 -35.02 -8.93
N LEU A 216 6.81 -33.76 -9.32
CA LEU A 216 5.80 -32.70 -9.30
C LEU A 216 4.70 -32.86 -10.36
N THR A 217 4.98 -33.54 -11.47
CA THR A 217 3.95 -33.90 -12.47
C THR A 217 3.05 -35.01 -11.94
N ALA A 218 3.63 -36.10 -11.41
CA ALA A 218 2.86 -37.15 -10.75
C ALA A 218 2.03 -36.63 -9.55
N ALA A 219 2.58 -35.69 -8.77
CA ALA A 219 1.89 -35.03 -7.67
C ALA A 219 0.71 -34.12 -8.10
N HIS A 220 0.59 -33.81 -9.40
CA HIS A 220 -0.55 -33.10 -9.97
C HIS A 220 -1.62 -34.06 -10.50
N ASP A 221 -1.21 -35.13 -11.17
CA ASP A 221 -2.09 -36.03 -11.91
C ASP A 221 -2.65 -37.20 -11.07
N MET A 222 -2.01 -37.55 -9.95
CA MET A 222 -2.34 -38.75 -9.15
C MET A 222 -3.07 -38.45 -7.83
N SER A 223 -3.79 -39.44 -7.29
CA SER A 223 -4.39 -39.36 -5.95
C SER A 223 -3.35 -39.67 -4.85
N GLY A 224 -3.64 -39.30 -3.60
CA GLY A 224 -2.69 -39.41 -2.49
C GLY A 224 -2.16 -40.83 -2.22
N SER A 225 -3.00 -41.85 -2.33
CA SER A 225 -2.61 -43.26 -2.15
C SER A 225 -1.75 -43.78 -3.30
N ASP A 226 -2.13 -43.42 -4.53
CA ASP A 226 -1.48 -43.91 -5.73
C ASP A 226 -0.11 -43.24 -5.89
N PHE A 227 -0.04 -41.95 -5.54
CA PHE A 227 1.19 -41.18 -5.49
C PHE A 227 2.17 -41.72 -4.44
N ASP A 228 1.71 -42.13 -3.25
CA ASP A 228 2.59 -42.74 -2.24
C ASP A 228 3.22 -44.05 -2.75
N SER A 229 2.39 -44.96 -3.28
CA SER A 229 2.86 -46.23 -3.83
C SER A 229 3.81 -46.05 -5.03
N TRP A 230 3.65 -44.96 -5.80
CA TRP A 230 4.53 -44.61 -6.91
C TRP A 230 5.84 -43.98 -6.43
N LEU A 231 5.77 -42.99 -5.51
CA LEU A 231 6.92 -42.29 -4.96
C LEU A 231 7.86 -43.25 -4.21
N SER A 232 7.28 -44.20 -3.46
CA SER A 232 8.04 -45.23 -2.74
C SER A 232 8.75 -46.23 -3.68
N ALA A 233 8.37 -46.30 -4.95
CA ALA A 233 8.98 -47.18 -5.96
C ALA A 233 10.15 -46.55 -6.73
N LEU A 234 10.42 -45.25 -6.56
CA LEU A 234 11.51 -44.53 -7.21
C LEU A 234 12.87 -44.77 -6.49
N PRO A 235 13.88 -45.37 -7.14
CA PRO A 235 15.19 -45.63 -6.51
C PRO A 235 15.88 -44.37 -5.98
N GLU A 236 15.72 -43.24 -6.65
CA GLU A 236 16.38 -41.96 -6.33
C GLU A 236 15.93 -41.40 -4.97
N VAL A 237 14.73 -41.78 -4.51
CA VAL A 237 14.17 -41.36 -3.21
C VAL A 237 14.84 -42.10 -2.04
N TRP A 238 15.44 -43.27 -2.27
CA TRP A 238 16.15 -44.04 -1.26
C TRP A 238 17.63 -43.62 -1.10
N SER A 239 18.14 -42.74 -1.98
CA SER A 239 19.52 -42.25 -1.96
C SER A 239 19.69 -41.10 -0.96
N LEU A 240 20.64 -41.24 -0.03
CA LEU A 240 20.92 -40.23 1.00
C LEU A 240 21.46 -38.90 0.44
N ASP A 241 22.17 -38.91 -0.69
CA ASP A 241 22.64 -37.69 -1.37
C ASP A 241 21.54 -37.06 -2.23
N MET A 242 20.85 -37.87 -3.04
CA MET A 242 19.87 -37.33 -4.00
C MET A 242 18.60 -36.85 -3.31
N ARG A 243 18.10 -37.52 -2.27
CA ARG A 243 16.81 -37.18 -1.63
C ARG A 243 16.77 -35.72 -1.14
N PRO A 244 17.77 -35.18 -0.41
CA PRO A 244 17.81 -33.75 -0.08
C PRO A 244 17.90 -32.83 -1.31
N ARG A 245 18.70 -33.20 -2.32
CA ARG A 245 18.91 -32.40 -3.55
C ARG A 245 17.65 -32.34 -4.44
N ILE A 246 16.91 -33.45 -4.53
CA ILE A 246 15.58 -33.55 -5.15
C ILE A 246 14.59 -32.72 -4.33
N GLY A 247 14.64 -32.77 -3.01
CA GLY A 247 13.82 -31.93 -2.12
C GLY A 247 14.02 -30.43 -2.38
N ASP A 248 15.27 -29.95 -2.44
CA ASP A 248 15.57 -28.55 -2.76
C ASP A 248 15.13 -28.17 -4.19
N ALA A 249 15.33 -29.06 -5.16
CA ALA A 249 14.79 -28.88 -6.52
C ALA A 249 13.25 -28.79 -6.51
N ILE A 250 12.55 -29.59 -5.70
CA ILE A 250 11.10 -29.53 -5.49
C ILE A 250 10.69 -28.20 -4.83
N VAL A 251 11.42 -27.71 -3.81
CA VAL A 251 11.20 -26.37 -3.22
C VAL A 251 11.33 -25.28 -4.28
N HIS A 252 12.43 -25.29 -5.04
CA HIS A 252 12.68 -24.30 -6.09
C HIS A 252 11.64 -24.37 -7.20
N GLN A 253 11.16 -25.56 -7.57
CA GLN A 253 10.13 -25.71 -8.60
C GLN A 253 8.72 -25.36 -8.09
N LEU A 254 8.35 -25.68 -6.85
CA LEU A 254 7.10 -25.23 -6.22
C LEU A 254 7.06 -23.71 -6.01
N ALA A 255 8.18 -23.13 -5.59
CA ALA A 255 8.30 -21.68 -5.40
C ALA A 255 8.22 -20.91 -6.73
N ASN A 256 8.62 -21.52 -7.87
CA ASN A 256 8.68 -20.85 -9.16
C ASN A 256 7.53 -21.20 -10.13
N HIS A 257 7.19 -22.48 -10.30
CA HIS A 257 6.23 -22.97 -11.27
C HIS A 257 4.80 -23.06 -10.71
N HIS A 258 3.86 -23.44 -11.57
CA HIS A 258 2.43 -23.42 -11.27
C HIS A 258 1.85 -24.85 -11.14
N VAL A 259 2.45 -25.67 -10.28
CA VAL A 259 1.99 -27.04 -9.97
C VAL A 259 0.88 -26.98 -8.92
N HIS A 260 -0.28 -27.60 -9.15
CA HIS A 260 -1.35 -27.68 -8.15
C HIS A 260 -1.29 -29.03 -7.43
N ILE A 261 -1.11 -29.02 -6.11
CA ILE A 261 -0.99 -30.24 -5.29
C ILE A 261 -2.11 -30.28 -4.24
N THR A 262 -2.63 -31.46 -3.92
CA THR A 262 -3.61 -31.66 -2.83
C THR A 262 -2.92 -31.73 -1.47
N ASP A 263 -3.64 -31.43 -0.39
CA ASP A 263 -3.04 -31.48 0.96
C ASP A 263 -2.48 -32.87 1.29
N ALA A 264 -3.19 -33.95 0.97
CA ALA A 264 -2.71 -35.32 1.20
C ALA A 264 -1.42 -35.67 0.42
N VAL A 265 -1.27 -35.18 -0.81
CA VAL A 265 -0.04 -35.38 -1.61
C VAL A 265 1.11 -34.52 -1.06
N PHE A 266 0.83 -33.30 -0.59
CA PHE A 266 1.84 -32.48 0.09
C PHE A 266 2.27 -33.07 1.44
N ASP A 267 1.31 -33.58 2.22
CA ASP A 267 1.55 -34.26 3.50
C ASP A 267 2.41 -35.55 3.30
N ARG A 268 2.38 -36.17 2.10
CA ARG A 268 3.34 -37.23 1.73
C ARG A 268 4.70 -36.71 1.24
N LEU A 269 4.74 -35.62 0.48
CA LEU A 269 6.00 -34.98 0.06
C LEU A 269 6.84 -34.52 1.26
N ILE A 270 6.22 -33.83 2.23
CA ILE A 270 6.91 -33.38 3.45
C ILE A 270 7.41 -34.56 4.30
N ALA A 271 6.63 -35.64 4.40
CA ALA A 271 7.04 -36.87 5.10
C ALA A 271 8.19 -37.64 4.40
N THR A 272 8.39 -37.42 3.09
CA THR A 272 9.43 -38.14 2.31
C THR A 272 10.71 -37.31 2.18
N PHE A 273 10.59 -35.99 2.00
CA PHE A 273 11.72 -35.08 1.72
C PHE A 273 12.05 -34.09 2.85
N GLY A 274 11.19 -33.93 3.86
CA GLY A 274 11.46 -33.01 4.98
C GLY A 274 12.59 -33.47 5.91
N ASP A 275 12.85 -34.78 5.95
CA ASP A 275 13.79 -35.49 6.84
C ASP A 275 13.46 -35.39 8.34
N ASP A 276 13.39 -34.17 8.89
CA ASP A 276 12.85 -33.87 10.22
C ASP A 276 12.03 -32.58 10.18
N ALA A 277 11.09 -32.44 11.12
CA ALA A 277 10.20 -31.29 11.21
C ALA A 277 10.94 -29.96 11.49
N GLU A 278 12.14 -29.99 12.06
CA GLU A 278 12.99 -28.79 12.27
C GLU A 278 14.09 -28.59 11.21
N ALA A 279 14.16 -29.42 10.16
CA ALA A 279 15.13 -29.27 9.09
C ALA A 279 14.83 -28.06 8.17
N GLU A 280 15.86 -27.38 7.66
CA GLU A 280 15.70 -26.22 6.77
C GLU A 280 14.87 -26.57 5.50
N LEU A 281 15.07 -27.77 4.95
CA LEU A 281 14.31 -28.27 3.81
C LEU A 281 12.82 -28.43 4.12
N SER A 282 12.46 -28.91 5.32
CA SER A 282 11.06 -28.98 5.78
C SER A 282 10.44 -27.57 5.89
N HIS A 283 11.15 -26.61 6.48
CA HIS A 283 10.70 -25.22 6.54
C HIS A 283 10.51 -24.58 5.16
N ALA A 284 11.40 -24.89 4.22
CA ALA A 284 11.37 -24.38 2.85
C ALA A 284 10.22 -25.00 2.01
N LEU A 285 9.96 -26.30 2.17
CA LEU A 285 8.81 -26.99 1.57
C LEU A 285 7.48 -26.39 2.06
N TRP A 286 7.33 -26.17 3.37
CA TRP A 286 6.15 -25.50 3.94
C TRP A 286 6.00 -24.06 3.43
N ALA A 287 7.09 -23.29 3.36
CA ALA A 287 7.04 -21.93 2.81
C ALA A 287 6.62 -21.91 1.33
N ALA A 288 7.11 -22.86 0.51
CA ALA A 288 6.71 -23.01 -0.88
C ALA A 288 5.21 -23.39 -1.01
N ARG A 289 4.69 -24.29 -0.16
CA ARG A 289 3.26 -24.64 -0.12
C ARG A 289 2.38 -23.46 0.30
N VAL A 290 2.76 -22.73 1.36
CA VAL A 290 2.01 -21.54 1.78
C VAL A 290 2.00 -20.48 0.66
N LEU A 291 3.12 -20.29 -0.05
CA LEU A 291 3.20 -19.38 -1.19
C LEU A 291 2.26 -19.81 -2.34
N GLU A 292 2.19 -21.10 -2.66
CA GLU A 292 1.29 -21.65 -3.68
C GLU A 292 -0.18 -21.39 -3.34
N VAL A 293 -0.59 -21.66 -2.10
CA VAL A 293 -1.94 -21.37 -1.59
C VAL A 293 -2.24 -19.86 -1.63
N VAL A 294 -1.33 -19.03 -1.12
CA VAL A 294 -1.47 -17.55 -1.05
C VAL A 294 -1.63 -16.89 -2.44
N LEU A 295 -1.01 -17.46 -3.48
CA LEU A 295 -1.05 -16.90 -4.84
C LEU A 295 -2.28 -17.34 -5.65
N ARG A 296 -3.04 -18.35 -5.19
CA ARG A 296 -4.05 -19.05 -6.02
C ARG A 296 -5.41 -19.21 -5.36
N GLN A 297 -5.42 -19.56 -4.07
CA GLN A 297 -6.67 -19.75 -3.33
C GLN A 297 -7.27 -18.41 -2.91
N SER A 298 -8.55 -18.42 -2.55
CA SER A 298 -9.22 -17.21 -2.07
C SER A 298 -8.72 -16.81 -0.67
N PRO A 299 -8.76 -15.52 -0.28
CA PRO A 299 -8.40 -15.11 1.08
C PRO A 299 -9.25 -15.80 2.14
N GLU A 300 -10.49 -16.12 1.80
CA GLU A 300 -11.45 -16.81 2.67
C GLU A 300 -11.08 -18.29 2.83
N PHE A 301 -10.49 -18.95 1.82
CA PHE A 301 -9.88 -20.27 2.00
C PHE A 301 -8.66 -20.17 2.92
N LEU A 302 -7.75 -19.22 2.65
CA LEU A 302 -6.52 -19.04 3.43
C LEU A 302 -6.81 -18.78 4.92
N SER A 303 -7.85 -18.00 5.25
CA SER A 303 -8.22 -17.71 6.65
C SER A 303 -8.76 -18.92 7.43
N HIS A 304 -9.22 -19.98 6.76
CA HIS A 304 -9.64 -21.23 7.39
C HIS A 304 -8.56 -22.31 7.35
N TRP A 305 -7.76 -22.37 6.28
CA TRP A 305 -6.69 -23.35 6.10
C TRP A 305 -5.44 -23.05 6.95
N MET A 306 -5.11 -21.76 7.13
CA MET A 306 -3.90 -21.35 7.83
C MET A 306 -3.89 -21.73 9.33
N PRO A 307 -4.93 -21.47 10.14
CA PRO A 307 -4.90 -21.79 11.58
C PRO A 307 -4.69 -23.29 11.84
N SER A 308 -5.43 -24.16 11.14
CA SER A 308 -5.35 -25.62 11.29
C SER A 308 -3.99 -26.24 10.95
N ARG A 309 -3.09 -25.50 10.28
CA ARG A 309 -1.70 -25.91 10.07
C ARG A 309 -0.76 -25.20 11.05
N VAL A 310 -0.93 -23.90 11.29
CA VAL A 310 -0.12 -23.11 12.25
C VAL A 310 -0.18 -23.67 13.67
N ASP A 311 -1.35 -24.14 14.12
CA ASP A 311 -1.55 -24.71 15.46
C ASP A 311 -0.77 -26.03 15.67
N SER A 312 -0.27 -26.66 14.60
CA SER A 312 0.56 -27.88 14.65
C SER A 312 2.07 -27.61 14.67
N TRP A 313 2.52 -26.37 14.40
CA TRP A 313 3.93 -26.02 14.27
C TRP A 313 4.54 -25.57 15.60
N SER A 314 5.79 -25.98 15.86
CA SER A 314 6.57 -25.45 16.98
C SER A 314 6.81 -23.94 16.80
N PRO A 315 7.02 -23.15 17.89
CA PRO A 315 7.34 -21.73 17.77
C PRO A 315 8.59 -21.46 16.92
N TYR A 316 9.54 -22.39 16.90
CA TYR A 316 10.74 -22.34 16.06
C TYR A 316 10.41 -22.58 14.58
N GLN A 317 9.68 -23.67 14.28
CA GLN A 317 9.22 -24.00 12.92
C GLN A 317 8.41 -22.85 12.30
N ARG A 318 7.46 -22.30 13.07
CA ARG A 318 6.62 -21.17 12.69
C ARG A 318 7.46 -19.93 12.36
N ALA A 319 8.53 -19.65 13.12
CA ALA A 319 9.45 -18.56 12.80
C ALA A 319 10.26 -18.83 11.53
N MET A 320 10.83 -20.03 11.38
CA MET A 320 11.65 -20.40 10.21
C MET A 320 10.83 -20.41 8.91
N ILE A 321 9.68 -21.09 8.87
CA ILE A 321 8.73 -21.06 7.74
C ILE A 321 8.38 -19.61 7.39
N GLY A 322 8.18 -18.75 8.40
CA GLY A 322 7.96 -17.32 8.24
C GLY A 322 9.12 -16.61 7.52
N ILE A 323 10.38 -16.91 7.85
CA ILE A 323 11.57 -16.33 7.18
C ILE A 323 11.64 -16.77 5.71
N HIS A 324 11.52 -18.06 5.41
CA HIS A 324 11.56 -18.56 4.03
C HIS A 324 10.41 -18.00 3.18
N LEU A 325 9.19 -17.94 3.73
CA LEU A 325 8.02 -17.36 3.06
C LEU A 325 8.18 -15.86 2.81
N LEU A 326 8.67 -15.11 3.80
CA LEU A 326 8.90 -13.68 3.67
C LEU A 326 9.95 -13.38 2.59
N ARG A 327 11.04 -14.15 2.53
CA ARG A 327 12.07 -14.06 1.49
C ARG A 327 11.47 -14.31 0.09
N ALA A 328 10.69 -15.39 -0.07
CA ALA A 328 10.05 -15.73 -1.35
C ALA A 328 9.02 -14.66 -1.81
N LEU A 329 8.23 -14.12 -0.88
CA LEU A 329 7.32 -13.00 -1.14
C LEU A 329 8.07 -11.71 -1.47
N GLY A 330 9.18 -11.42 -0.78
CA GLY A 330 10.03 -10.24 -0.99
C GLY A 330 10.74 -10.21 -2.35
N VAL A 331 11.06 -11.40 -2.90
CA VAL A 331 11.56 -11.58 -4.27
C VAL A 331 10.43 -11.40 -5.29
N ARG A 332 9.30 -12.10 -5.13
CA ARG A 332 8.21 -12.10 -6.13
C ARG A 332 7.34 -10.84 -6.14
N ARG A 333 7.25 -10.15 -5.00
CA ARG A 333 6.44 -8.94 -4.75
C ARG A 333 5.00 -9.00 -5.31
N PRO A 334 4.23 -10.06 -5.04
CA PRO A 334 2.88 -10.24 -5.60
C PRO A 334 1.90 -9.18 -5.09
N ALA A 335 0.88 -8.88 -5.90
CA ALA A 335 -0.20 -7.94 -5.58
C ALA A 335 -1.26 -8.61 -4.68
N LEU A 336 -0.93 -8.83 -3.42
CA LEU A 336 -1.82 -9.46 -2.43
C LEU A 336 -2.97 -8.54 -1.99
N ARG A 337 -4.09 -9.15 -1.57
CA ARG A 337 -5.21 -8.42 -0.92
C ARG A 337 -4.87 -8.09 0.53
N LEU A 338 -5.54 -7.09 1.10
CA LEU A 338 -5.34 -6.69 2.49
C LEU A 338 -5.59 -7.85 3.46
N SER A 339 -6.72 -8.56 3.34
CA SER A 339 -7.03 -9.73 4.17
C SER A 339 -5.96 -10.81 4.10
N THR A 340 -5.44 -11.13 2.91
CA THR A 340 -4.34 -12.08 2.72
C THR A 340 -3.08 -11.66 3.49
N ILE A 341 -2.69 -10.37 3.42
CA ILE A 341 -1.52 -9.85 4.15
C ILE A 341 -1.76 -9.87 5.66
N ASP A 342 -2.96 -9.49 6.10
CA ASP A 342 -3.34 -9.44 7.51
C ASP A 342 -3.38 -10.85 8.14
N THR A 343 -3.92 -11.85 7.42
CA THR A 343 -3.87 -13.27 7.81
C THR A 343 -2.41 -13.75 7.94
N LEU A 344 -1.53 -13.46 6.97
CA LEU A 344 -0.13 -13.86 7.04
C LEU A 344 0.63 -13.17 8.19
N MET A 345 0.44 -11.86 8.38
CA MET A 345 1.09 -11.12 9.47
C MET A 345 0.67 -11.61 10.86
N HIS A 346 -0.55 -12.11 11.00
CA HIS A 346 -1.02 -12.76 12.24
C HIS A 346 -0.50 -14.21 12.35
N ALA A 347 -0.61 -14.99 11.27
CA ALA A 347 -0.19 -16.39 11.22
C ALA A 347 1.31 -16.60 11.56
N PHE A 348 2.17 -15.63 11.24
CA PHE A 348 3.61 -15.68 11.52
C PHE A 348 4.11 -14.69 12.58
N ASP A 349 3.20 -13.99 13.28
CA ASP A 349 3.51 -12.96 14.30
C ASP A 349 4.52 -11.87 13.86
N TRP A 350 4.67 -11.63 12.55
CA TRP A 350 5.50 -10.56 11.93
C TRP A 350 5.15 -9.14 12.41
N HIS A 351 4.04 -8.98 13.13
CA HIS A 351 3.71 -7.80 13.93
C HIS A 351 4.76 -7.46 15.01
N ARG A 352 5.47 -8.46 15.56
CA ARG A 352 6.45 -8.29 16.65
C ARG A 352 7.90 -8.13 16.17
N TRP A 353 8.13 -8.28 14.86
CA TRP A 353 9.48 -8.32 14.29
C TRP A 353 9.89 -6.90 13.88
N GLU A 354 10.81 -6.28 14.62
CA GLU A 354 11.33 -4.95 14.31
C GLU A 354 12.66 -5.03 13.53
N GLY A 355 13.08 -3.90 12.91
CA GLY A 355 14.39 -3.77 12.25
C GLY A 355 14.59 -4.45 10.89
N GLN A 356 13.95 -5.60 10.60
CA GLN A 356 14.29 -6.38 9.41
C GLN A 356 13.80 -5.77 8.08
N ASP A 357 14.73 -5.54 7.13
CA ASP A 357 14.47 -4.90 5.83
C ASP A 357 13.44 -5.64 4.97
N ASP A 358 13.37 -6.97 5.05
CA ASP A 358 12.42 -7.79 4.29
C ASP A 358 10.94 -7.41 4.57
N LEU A 359 10.64 -6.97 5.79
CA LEU A 359 9.30 -6.53 6.19
C LEU A 359 8.92 -5.14 5.65
N THR A 360 9.89 -4.35 5.17
CA THR A 360 9.62 -2.98 4.66
C THR A 360 8.73 -3.02 3.42
N TRP A 361 8.99 -3.96 2.49
CA TRP A 361 8.14 -4.20 1.33
C TRP A 361 6.74 -4.66 1.76
N LEU A 362 6.62 -5.60 2.71
CA LEU A 362 5.32 -6.13 3.13
C LEU A 362 4.46 -5.05 3.81
N ARG A 363 5.07 -4.17 4.62
CA ARG A 363 4.41 -3.01 5.24
C ARG A 363 3.97 -1.97 4.19
N ALA A 364 4.78 -1.75 3.16
CA ALA A 364 4.41 -0.92 2.01
C ALA A 364 3.27 -1.55 1.18
N ALA A 365 3.28 -2.88 1.00
CA ALA A 365 2.22 -3.62 0.31
C ALA A 365 0.91 -3.58 1.10
N ARG A 366 0.94 -3.78 2.43
CA ARG A 366 -0.24 -3.68 3.32
C ARG A 366 -0.88 -2.29 3.26
N THR A 367 -0.07 -1.25 3.33
CA THR A 367 -0.57 0.14 3.25
C THR A 367 -1.11 0.48 1.85
N ALA A 368 -0.47 0.03 0.78
CA ALA A 368 -0.99 0.17 -0.58
C ALA A 368 -2.31 -0.59 -0.81
N ALA A 369 -2.40 -1.85 -0.36
CA ALA A 369 -3.61 -2.67 -0.44
C ALA A 369 -4.78 -2.05 0.35
N ARG A 370 -4.50 -1.50 1.55
CA ARG A 370 -5.50 -0.78 2.36
C ARG A 370 -6.02 0.48 1.67
N GLN A 371 -5.14 1.28 1.06
CA GLN A 371 -5.57 2.46 0.28
C GLN A 371 -6.38 2.04 -0.97
N LEU A 372 -5.99 0.96 -1.64
CA LEU A 372 -6.74 0.41 -2.77
C LEU A 372 -8.15 -0.01 -2.34
N GLU A 373 -8.30 -0.80 -1.28
CA GLU A 373 -9.62 -1.23 -0.79
C GLU A 373 -10.50 -0.04 -0.37
N ILE A 374 -9.94 0.93 0.35
CA ILE A 374 -10.66 2.16 0.74
C ILE A 374 -11.12 2.94 -0.50
N SER A 375 -10.28 3.06 -1.54
CA SER A 375 -10.67 3.74 -2.79
C SER A 375 -11.77 3.00 -3.56
N LEU A 376 -11.73 1.66 -3.60
CA LEU A 376 -12.78 0.82 -4.20
C LEU A 376 -14.09 0.91 -3.40
N ARG A 377 -14.02 0.89 -2.07
CA ARG A 377 -15.17 1.08 -1.16
C ARG A 377 -15.85 2.44 -1.40
N ARG A 378 -15.06 3.52 -1.49
CA ARG A 378 -15.54 4.87 -1.82
C ARG A 378 -16.12 4.96 -3.24
N GLN A 379 -15.51 4.29 -4.22
CA GLN A 379 -16.01 4.22 -5.58
C GLN A 379 -17.37 3.51 -5.66
N ALA A 380 -17.53 2.39 -4.96
CA ALA A 380 -18.80 1.66 -4.86
C ALA A 380 -19.87 2.49 -4.12
N ALA A 381 -19.52 3.13 -3.01
CA ALA A 381 -20.42 4.01 -2.26
C ALA A 381 -20.88 5.24 -3.07
N LEU A 382 -20.06 5.75 -4.00
CA LEU A 382 -20.40 6.84 -4.92
C LEU A 382 -21.16 6.39 -6.18
N ALA A 383 -21.20 5.10 -6.50
CA ALA A 383 -21.89 4.58 -7.69
C ALA A 383 -23.41 4.84 -7.66
N PRO A 384 -24.10 4.92 -8.81
CA PRO A 384 -25.57 4.82 -8.82
C PRO A 384 -26.00 3.50 -8.14
N GLY A 385 -27.04 3.54 -7.31
CA GLY A 385 -27.45 2.41 -6.47
C GLY A 385 -26.56 2.09 -5.25
N GLY A 386 -25.32 2.58 -5.17
CA GLY A 386 -24.37 2.28 -4.08
C GLY A 386 -24.85 2.64 -2.67
N ASP A 387 -24.37 1.94 -1.64
CA ASP A 387 -24.84 2.11 -0.26
C ASP A 387 -24.57 3.52 0.28
N ALA A 388 -25.62 4.10 0.87
CA ALA A 388 -25.60 5.43 1.45
C ALA A 388 -25.15 5.44 2.92
N ALA A 389 -25.22 4.31 3.64
CA ALA A 389 -24.68 4.20 4.99
C ALA A 389 -23.15 4.20 4.96
N VAL A 390 -22.53 3.37 4.10
CA VAL A 390 -21.08 3.42 3.84
C VAL A 390 -20.64 4.81 3.36
N LEU A 391 -21.40 5.47 2.48
CA LEU A 391 -21.05 6.84 2.05
C LEU A 391 -21.11 7.86 3.20
N ALA A 392 -22.13 7.79 4.06
CA ALA A 392 -22.24 8.67 5.23
C ALA A 392 -21.08 8.44 6.21
N TYR A 393 -20.71 7.19 6.47
CA TYR A 393 -19.57 6.82 7.30
C TYR A 393 -18.25 7.38 6.75
N GLU A 394 -17.94 7.16 5.47
CA GLU A 394 -16.72 7.69 4.84
C GLU A 394 -16.67 9.23 4.85
N LEU A 395 -17.82 9.91 4.77
CA LEU A 395 -17.91 11.37 4.92
C LEU A 395 -17.71 11.83 6.38
N GLY A 396 -18.18 11.06 7.36
CA GLY A 396 -17.86 11.26 8.78
C GLY A 396 -16.36 11.14 9.04
N VAL A 397 -15.71 10.09 8.51
CA VAL A 397 -14.24 9.90 8.56
C VAL A 397 -13.47 11.05 7.87
N ALA A 398 -14.09 11.77 6.94
CA ALA A 398 -13.58 13.01 6.35
C ALA A 398 -13.93 14.28 7.17
N GLY A 399 -14.31 14.15 8.44
CA GLY A 399 -14.63 15.22 9.38
C GLY A 399 -16.00 15.87 9.16
N TRP A 400 -16.98 15.17 8.58
CA TRP A 400 -18.33 15.68 8.33
C TRP A 400 -19.41 14.89 9.09
N ASP A 401 -19.34 14.98 10.41
CA ASP A 401 -20.07 14.14 11.38
C ASP A 401 -21.61 14.27 11.28
N ALA A 402 -22.10 15.45 10.86
CA ALA A 402 -23.52 15.74 10.69
C ALA A 402 -24.17 15.13 9.43
N MET A 403 -23.61 14.06 8.85
CA MET A 403 -24.06 13.47 7.59
C MET A 403 -24.94 12.22 7.81
N THR A 404 -26.24 12.31 7.50
CA THR A 404 -27.13 11.13 7.50
C THR A 404 -27.07 10.39 6.15
N PRO A 405 -27.38 9.07 6.11
CA PRO A 405 -27.45 8.30 4.86
C PRO A 405 -28.41 8.91 3.83
N GLN A 406 -29.55 9.48 4.27
CA GLN A 406 -30.51 10.13 3.38
C GLN A 406 -29.90 11.36 2.67
N TRP A 407 -29.16 12.20 3.41
CA TRP A 407 -28.45 13.34 2.83
C TRP A 407 -27.29 12.87 1.92
N ALA A 408 -26.52 11.87 2.32
CA ALA A 408 -25.46 11.29 1.52
C ALA A 408 -25.98 10.75 0.16
N ALA A 409 -27.08 9.98 0.17
CA ALA A 409 -27.76 9.50 -1.03
C ALA A 409 -28.25 10.66 -1.92
N ALA A 410 -28.88 11.68 -1.33
CA ALA A 410 -29.36 12.84 -2.05
C ALA A 410 -28.21 13.61 -2.73
N LEU A 411 -27.08 13.81 -2.05
CA LEU A 411 -25.89 14.48 -2.60
C LEU A 411 -25.21 13.63 -3.68
N ARG A 412 -25.00 12.33 -3.45
CA ARG A 412 -24.49 11.37 -4.47
C ARG A 412 -25.31 11.42 -5.74
N SER A 413 -26.64 11.42 -5.63
CA SER A 413 -27.53 11.46 -6.78
C SER A 413 -27.37 12.72 -7.66
N ARG A 414 -26.79 13.81 -7.15
CA ARG A 414 -26.53 15.04 -7.92
C ARG A 414 -25.19 15.02 -8.66
N LEU A 415 -24.25 14.17 -8.25
CA LEU A 415 -23.00 13.92 -8.97
C LEU A 415 -23.18 12.86 -10.07
N ALA A 416 -23.92 11.79 -9.76
CA ALA A 416 -24.11 10.62 -10.64
C ALA A 416 -25.26 10.73 -11.67
N ARG A 417 -26.03 11.82 -11.70
CA ARG A 417 -27.00 12.10 -12.77
C ARG A 417 -26.30 12.70 -13.99
N ARG A 418 -26.76 12.35 -15.21
CA ARG A 418 -26.27 12.95 -16.47
C ARG A 418 -26.21 14.49 -16.37
N PRO A 419 -25.12 15.13 -16.80
CA PRO A 419 -24.93 16.57 -16.65
C PRO A 419 -26.01 17.34 -17.42
N SER A 420 -26.55 18.38 -16.80
CA SER A 420 -27.52 19.29 -17.43
C SER A 420 -27.51 20.64 -16.72
N PRO A 421 -27.03 21.72 -17.37
CA PRO A 421 -26.73 22.98 -16.69
C PRO A 421 -27.97 23.61 -16.05
N TRP A 422 -29.12 23.55 -16.72
CA TRP A 422 -30.39 24.09 -16.22
C TRP A 422 -30.89 23.40 -14.94
N ARG A 423 -30.80 22.07 -14.85
CA ARG A 423 -31.23 21.32 -13.66
C ARG A 423 -30.29 21.56 -12.48
N SER A 424 -28.98 21.61 -12.75
CA SER A 424 -27.99 21.95 -11.73
C SER A 424 -28.16 23.40 -11.24
N MET A 425 -28.47 24.36 -12.14
CA MET A 425 -28.80 25.74 -11.79
C MET A 425 -30.05 25.82 -10.91
N ALA A 426 -31.16 25.18 -11.31
CA ALA A 426 -32.41 25.16 -10.54
C ALA A 426 -32.22 24.54 -9.15
N THR A 427 -31.44 23.45 -9.02
CA THR A 427 -31.16 22.86 -7.70
C THR A 427 -30.23 23.73 -6.82
N ALA A 428 -29.40 24.59 -7.41
CA ALA A 428 -28.53 25.53 -6.72
C ALA A 428 -29.26 26.78 -6.18
N LEU A 429 -30.51 27.03 -6.59
CA LEU A 429 -31.32 28.15 -6.09
C LEU A 429 -31.53 28.08 -4.57
N LEU A 430 -31.66 26.90 -3.95
CA LEU A 430 -31.80 26.81 -2.49
C LEU A 430 -30.48 27.15 -1.76
N PRO A 431 -30.53 27.96 -0.69
CA PRO A 431 -29.36 28.67 -0.16
C PRO A 431 -28.21 27.78 0.31
N ALA A 432 -28.49 26.74 1.11
CA ALA A 432 -27.46 25.89 1.72
C ALA A 432 -26.77 24.90 0.76
N ARG A 433 -27.44 24.53 -0.35
CA ARG A 433 -27.00 23.42 -1.21
C ARG A 433 -25.61 23.61 -1.87
N PRO A 434 -25.24 24.80 -2.39
CA PRO A 434 -23.92 24.99 -3.01
C PRO A 434 -22.75 24.78 -2.04
N ALA A 435 -22.88 25.17 -0.77
CA ALA A 435 -21.83 24.98 0.24
C ALA A 435 -21.64 23.49 0.57
N TRP A 436 -22.74 22.75 0.75
CA TRP A 436 -22.69 21.30 0.98
C TRP A 436 -22.13 20.55 -0.24
N MET A 437 -22.53 20.94 -1.45
CA MET A 437 -22.03 20.33 -2.68
C MET A 437 -20.55 20.66 -2.94
N TYR A 438 -20.08 21.85 -2.57
CA TYR A 438 -18.65 22.19 -2.59
C TYR A 438 -17.86 21.33 -1.60
N ARG A 439 -18.31 21.20 -0.34
CA ARG A 439 -17.67 20.35 0.67
C ARG A 439 -17.58 18.89 0.21
N LEU A 440 -18.64 18.35 -0.39
CA LEU A 440 -18.60 17.01 -0.98
C LEU A 440 -17.60 16.94 -2.16
N CYS A 441 -17.62 17.92 -3.08
CA CYS A 441 -16.70 17.91 -4.22
C CYS A 441 -15.23 18.00 -3.79
N SER A 442 -14.88 18.79 -2.77
CA SER A 442 -13.51 18.86 -2.26
C SER A 442 -13.08 17.55 -1.58
N ILE A 443 -13.97 16.89 -0.83
CA ILE A 443 -13.71 15.57 -0.24
C ILE A 443 -13.51 14.52 -1.35
N VAL A 444 -14.39 14.48 -2.36
CA VAL A 444 -14.29 13.53 -3.49
C VAL A 444 -13.02 13.77 -4.31
N GLN A 445 -12.59 15.03 -4.52
CA GLN A 445 -11.30 15.31 -5.16
C GLN A 445 -10.10 14.88 -4.31
N HIS A 446 -10.17 15.02 -2.98
CA HIS A 446 -9.11 14.57 -2.09
C HIS A 446 -9.01 13.03 -2.05
N TRP A 447 -10.14 12.32 -2.11
CA TRP A 447 -10.17 10.86 -2.24
C TRP A 447 -9.65 10.35 -3.60
N PHE A 448 -9.88 11.11 -4.68
CA PHE A 448 -9.60 10.69 -6.06
C PHE A 448 -8.76 11.73 -6.83
N PRO A 449 -7.48 11.95 -6.44
CA PRO A 449 -6.66 13.04 -6.96
C PRO A 449 -6.16 12.83 -8.41
N GLN A 450 -6.07 11.58 -8.88
CA GLN A 450 -5.56 11.25 -10.23
C GLN A 450 -6.68 10.93 -11.23
N GLN A 451 -7.68 10.15 -10.82
CA GLN A 451 -8.79 9.71 -11.68
C GLN A 451 -10.08 9.63 -10.88
N LEU A 452 -11.13 10.31 -11.35
CA LEU A 452 -12.47 10.24 -10.78
C LEU A 452 -13.17 8.92 -11.17
N PRO A 453 -14.06 8.38 -10.32
CA PRO A 453 -14.94 7.26 -10.67
C PRO A 453 -15.77 7.53 -11.93
N ASP A 454 -15.99 6.51 -12.77
CA ASP A 454 -16.85 6.58 -13.96
C ASP A 454 -18.31 6.97 -13.63
N SER A 455 -18.73 6.77 -12.38
CA SER A 455 -20.03 7.17 -11.83
C SER A 455 -20.16 8.67 -11.53
N VAL A 456 -19.06 9.43 -11.52
CA VAL A 456 -19.03 10.86 -11.15
C VAL A 456 -18.72 11.70 -12.38
N HIS A 457 -19.75 12.31 -12.99
CA HIS A 457 -19.54 13.15 -14.16
C HIS A 457 -18.70 14.40 -13.82
N PRO A 458 -17.55 14.62 -14.47
CA PRO A 458 -16.62 15.71 -14.12
C PRO A 458 -17.24 17.10 -14.36
N GLU A 459 -18.23 17.22 -15.24
CA GLU A 459 -18.98 18.46 -15.47
C GLU A 459 -19.82 18.89 -14.26
N ASN A 460 -20.51 17.95 -13.60
CA ASN A 460 -21.27 18.22 -12.38
C ASN A 460 -20.32 18.67 -11.26
N LEU A 461 -19.19 17.97 -11.11
CA LEU A 461 -18.19 18.28 -10.09
C LEU A 461 -17.57 19.67 -10.35
N ARG A 462 -17.20 20.00 -11.60
CA ARG A 462 -16.77 21.36 -12.02
C ARG A 462 -17.83 22.42 -11.73
N PHE A 463 -19.10 22.16 -12.02
CA PHE A 463 -20.22 23.08 -11.79
C PHE A 463 -20.37 23.40 -10.29
N TRP A 464 -20.47 22.38 -9.43
CA TRP A 464 -20.66 22.57 -8.00
C TRP A 464 -19.45 23.24 -7.33
N MET A 465 -18.23 22.88 -7.74
CA MET A 465 -17.03 23.58 -7.28
C MET A 465 -17.04 25.07 -7.63
N GLN A 466 -17.40 25.44 -8.86
CA GLN A 466 -17.40 26.85 -9.29
C GLN A 466 -18.42 27.71 -8.53
N ILE A 467 -19.55 27.13 -8.11
CA ILE A 467 -20.62 27.89 -7.42
C ILE A 467 -20.38 27.96 -5.90
N GLY A 468 -19.85 26.91 -5.28
CA GLY A 468 -19.63 26.91 -3.83
C GLY A 468 -18.23 27.32 -3.34
N ASN A 469 -17.25 27.50 -4.24
CA ASN A 469 -15.90 27.96 -3.84
C ASN A 469 -15.93 29.44 -3.37
N PRO A 470 -15.60 29.74 -2.10
CA PRO A 470 -15.66 31.11 -1.58
C PRO A 470 -14.47 31.99 -2.01
N HIS A 471 -13.32 31.39 -2.34
CA HIS A 471 -12.07 32.08 -2.69
C HIS A 471 -11.94 32.37 -4.20
N ARG A 472 -12.82 31.81 -5.03
CA ARG A 472 -12.77 31.95 -6.49
C ARG A 472 -14.14 32.39 -7.01
N PRO A 473 -14.41 33.71 -7.10
CA PRO A 473 -15.60 34.21 -7.75
C PRO A 473 -15.69 33.74 -9.21
N HIS A 474 -16.91 33.36 -9.60
CA HIS A 474 -17.27 32.91 -10.94
C HIS A 474 -18.62 33.52 -11.34
N ILE A 475 -18.80 33.83 -12.62
CA ILE A 475 -20.06 34.39 -13.17
C ILE A 475 -21.29 33.52 -12.81
N ARG A 476 -21.11 32.20 -12.65
CA ARG A 476 -22.15 31.26 -12.20
C ARG A 476 -22.68 31.56 -10.78
N GLN A 477 -21.87 32.13 -9.89
CA GLN A 477 -22.33 32.58 -8.57
C GLN A 477 -23.23 33.82 -8.69
N LEU A 478 -22.88 34.77 -9.58
CA LEU A 478 -23.73 35.93 -9.88
C LEU A 478 -25.06 35.48 -10.49
N ALA A 479 -25.03 34.59 -11.48
CA ALA A 479 -26.23 34.06 -12.12
C ALA A 479 -27.20 33.40 -11.12
N VAL A 480 -26.69 32.59 -10.17
CA VAL A 480 -27.54 32.01 -9.10
C VAL A 480 -28.04 33.08 -8.12
N GLY A 481 -27.22 34.09 -7.78
CA GLY A 481 -27.65 35.20 -6.91
C GLY A 481 -28.75 36.07 -7.53
N LEU A 482 -28.60 36.42 -8.82
CA LEU A 482 -29.59 37.17 -9.59
C LEU A 482 -30.87 36.34 -9.78
N ALA A 483 -30.77 35.05 -10.10
CA ALA A 483 -31.91 34.16 -10.23
C ALA A 483 -32.68 33.98 -8.89
N ARG A 484 -32.00 33.99 -7.74
CA ARG A 484 -32.64 34.06 -6.42
C ARG A 484 -33.39 35.38 -6.21
N GLY A 485 -32.75 36.51 -6.57
CA GLY A 485 -33.39 37.83 -6.49
C GLY A 485 -34.64 37.93 -7.36
N LEU A 486 -34.56 37.48 -8.61
CA LEU A 486 -35.69 37.40 -9.54
C LEU A 486 -36.81 36.48 -9.03
N ALA A 487 -36.48 35.33 -8.43
CA ALA A 487 -37.48 34.44 -7.84
C ALA A 487 -38.21 35.06 -6.65
N VAL A 488 -37.49 35.78 -5.76
CA VAL A 488 -38.12 36.52 -4.65
C VAL A 488 -38.95 37.70 -5.17
N ALA A 489 -38.44 38.46 -6.13
CA ALA A 489 -39.18 39.56 -6.76
C ALA A 489 -40.46 39.07 -7.45
N ALA A 490 -40.42 37.91 -8.13
CA ALA A 490 -41.61 37.31 -8.74
C ALA A 490 -42.68 36.90 -7.70
N LEU A 491 -42.26 36.30 -6.57
CA LEU A 491 -43.17 35.97 -5.47
C LEU A 491 -43.79 37.22 -4.83
N LEU A 492 -43.00 38.27 -4.62
CA LEU A 492 -43.49 39.57 -4.12
C LEU A 492 -44.45 40.23 -5.12
N SER A 493 -44.17 40.17 -6.43
CA SER A 493 -45.06 40.69 -7.48
C SER A 493 -46.38 39.92 -7.54
N ILE A 494 -46.37 38.59 -7.36
CA ILE A 494 -47.62 37.80 -7.24
C ILE A 494 -48.43 38.27 -6.02
N GLY A 495 -47.77 38.46 -4.87
CA GLY A 495 -48.41 39.02 -3.67
C GLY A 495 -48.99 40.43 -3.89
N ALA A 496 -48.25 41.30 -4.59
CA ALA A 496 -48.70 42.64 -4.96
C ALA A 496 -49.91 42.61 -5.91
N CYS A 497 -49.93 41.71 -6.91
CA CYS A 497 -51.08 41.52 -7.79
C CYS A 497 -52.32 41.03 -7.01
N VAL A 498 -52.17 40.07 -6.10
CA VAL A 498 -53.27 39.61 -5.22
C VAL A 498 -53.76 40.74 -4.32
N SER A 499 -52.86 41.51 -3.72
CA SER A 499 -53.22 42.68 -2.90
C SER A 499 -53.93 43.77 -3.70
N ALA A 500 -53.54 44.01 -4.96
CA ALA A 500 -54.19 44.96 -5.84
C ALA A 500 -55.62 44.54 -6.20
N ILE A 501 -55.82 43.24 -6.52
CA ILE A 501 -57.15 42.66 -6.76
C ILE A 501 -58.04 42.77 -5.51
N LEU A 502 -57.50 42.50 -4.32
CA LEU A 502 -58.24 42.67 -3.06
C LEU A 502 -58.59 44.14 -2.79
N SER A 503 -57.70 45.10 -3.07
CA SER A 503 -58.02 46.54 -2.94
C SER A 503 -59.06 47.04 -3.95
N ALA A 504 -59.20 46.38 -5.10
CA ALA A 504 -60.28 46.66 -6.05
C ALA A 504 -61.66 46.13 -5.58
N ILE A 505 -61.68 45.24 -4.58
CA ILE A 505 -62.90 44.68 -3.96
C ILE A 505 -63.26 45.46 -2.68
N HIS A 506 -62.28 45.96 -1.94
CA HIS A 506 -62.46 46.79 -0.73
C HIS A 506 -61.87 48.20 -0.92
N PRO A 507 -62.66 49.18 -1.41
CA PRO A 507 -62.17 50.50 -1.83
C PRO A 507 -61.62 51.38 -0.69
N ASP A 508 -61.94 51.06 0.57
CA ASP A 508 -61.37 51.73 1.75
C ASP A 508 -59.88 51.38 1.98
N SER A 509 -59.35 50.38 1.25
CA SER A 509 -57.94 49.98 1.34
C SER A 509 -57.08 50.69 0.29
N GLY A 510 -56.00 51.35 0.74
CA GLY A 510 -55.16 52.19 -0.11
C GLY A 510 -54.48 51.42 -1.26
N ASN A 511 -54.43 52.06 -2.43
CA ASN A 511 -53.94 51.49 -3.69
C ASN A 511 -52.55 50.83 -3.56
N ALA A 512 -52.49 49.51 -3.79
CA ALA A 512 -51.27 48.70 -3.68
C ALA A 512 -50.20 48.96 -4.78
N ALA A 513 -50.46 49.83 -5.77
CA ALA A 513 -49.55 50.09 -6.89
C ALA A 513 -48.13 50.54 -6.49
N TRP A 514 -47.94 51.10 -5.29
CA TRP A 514 -46.61 51.46 -4.75
C TRP A 514 -45.67 50.25 -4.60
N ALA A 515 -46.20 49.03 -4.48
CA ALA A 515 -45.40 47.83 -4.29
C ALA A 515 -44.50 47.52 -5.49
N PHE A 516 -44.96 47.76 -6.73
CA PHE A 516 -44.18 47.44 -7.94
C PHE A 516 -42.86 48.23 -8.08
N PRO A 517 -42.83 49.57 -7.96
CA PRO A 517 -41.56 50.31 -7.96
C PRO A 517 -40.68 49.95 -6.75
N ALA A 518 -41.26 49.66 -5.57
CA ALA A 518 -40.50 49.21 -4.41
C ALA A 518 -39.81 47.85 -4.64
N ILE A 519 -40.50 46.88 -5.25
CA ILE A 519 -39.93 45.58 -5.66
C ILE A 519 -38.83 45.77 -6.70
N GLY A 520 -39.02 46.67 -7.68
CA GLY A 520 -38.01 47.00 -8.68
C GLY A 520 -36.73 47.61 -8.06
N GLN A 521 -36.89 48.57 -7.16
CA GLN A 521 -35.78 49.18 -6.41
C GLN A 521 -35.08 48.15 -5.50
N GLY A 522 -35.83 47.27 -4.82
CA GLY A 522 -35.28 46.19 -4.01
C GLY A 522 -34.47 45.18 -4.83
N LEU A 523 -34.94 44.82 -6.03
CA LEU A 523 -34.20 43.96 -6.96
C LEU A 523 -32.92 44.64 -7.49
N ALA A 524 -32.97 45.94 -7.80
CA ALA A 524 -31.80 46.72 -8.19
C ALA A 524 -30.75 46.74 -7.05
N LEU A 525 -31.16 47.05 -5.82
CA LEU A 525 -30.31 47.05 -4.63
C LEU A 525 -29.70 45.65 -4.37
N TRP A 526 -30.49 44.59 -4.49
CA TRP A 526 -30.01 43.20 -4.38
C TRP A 526 -28.95 42.87 -5.44
N SER A 527 -29.16 43.29 -6.69
CA SER A 527 -28.19 43.06 -7.76
C SER A 527 -26.88 43.84 -7.55
N ALA A 528 -26.96 45.08 -7.04
CA ALA A 528 -25.80 45.86 -6.64
C ALA A 528 -25.02 45.20 -5.49
N LEU A 529 -25.71 44.77 -4.42
CA LEU A 529 -25.08 44.07 -3.29
C LEU A 529 -24.37 42.77 -3.72
N LEU A 530 -24.94 42.03 -4.67
CA LEU A 530 -24.28 40.85 -5.25
C LEU A 530 -23.02 41.20 -6.05
N LEU A 531 -23.03 42.28 -6.82
CA LEU A 531 -21.85 42.75 -7.56
C LEU A 531 -20.75 43.24 -6.60
N ILE A 532 -21.12 43.96 -5.54
CA ILE A 532 -20.20 44.43 -4.49
C ILE A 532 -19.58 43.24 -3.76
N GLN A 533 -20.38 42.25 -3.35
CA GLN A 533 -19.87 41.02 -2.71
C GLN A 533 -18.99 40.19 -3.67
N MET A 534 -19.30 40.17 -4.96
CA MET A 534 -18.46 39.52 -5.97
C MET A 534 -17.11 40.25 -6.12
N ALA A 535 -17.11 41.58 -6.18
CA ALA A 535 -15.90 42.39 -6.25
C ALA A 535 -15.04 42.22 -4.99
N ALA A 536 -15.66 42.14 -3.81
CA ALA A 536 -14.99 41.85 -2.54
C ALA A 536 -14.28 40.48 -2.56
N ARG A 537 -14.97 39.41 -2.99
CA ARG A 537 -14.36 38.08 -3.19
C ARG A 537 -13.32 38.03 -4.31
N TRP A 538 -13.39 38.95 -5.27
CA TRP A 538 -12.38 39.04 -6.34
C TRP A 538 -11.10 39.69 -5.84
N GLN A 539 -11.19 40.75 -5.05
CA GLN A 539 -10.06 41.45 -4.43
C GLN A 539 -9.39 40.68 -3.27
N ALA A 540 -10.17 39.90 -2.52
CA ALA A 540 -9.66 39.06 -1.43
C ALA A 540 -9.06 37.72 -1.91
N ARG A 541 -8.65 37.62 -3.18
CA ARG A 541 -8.16 36.38 -3.81
C ARG A 541 -6.65 36.46 -4.04
N ASP A 542 -5.93 35.43 -3.60
CA ASP A 542 -4.48 35.35 -3.79
C ASP A 542 -4.10 35.22 -5.27
N LEU A 543 -3.13 36.04 -5.70
CA LEU A 543 -2.70 36.12 -7.11
C LEU A 543 -1.39 35.38 -7.37
N PRO A 544 -1.21 34.80 -8.57
CA PRO A 544 0.02 34.14 -8.96
C PRO A 544 1.19 35.14 -9.14
N ARG A 545 2.41 34.67 -8.90
CA ARG A 545 3.70 35.39 -8.77
C ARG A 545 4.06 36.51 -9.80
N ARG A 546 3.33 36.74 -10.89
CA ARG A 546 3.68 37.77 -11.91
C ARG A 546 3.23 39.17 -11.49
N GLN A 547 4.20 39.98 -11.05
CA GLN A 547 4.05 41.34 -10.50
C GLN A 547 3.10 42.26 -11.28
N ILE A 548 3.20 42.34 -12.62
CA ILE A 548 2.35 43.21 -13.45
C ILE A 548 0.85 42.91 -13.24
N ARG A 549 0.46 41.63 -13.21
CA ARG A 549 -0.94 41.21 -12.98
C ARG A 549 -1.41 41.41 -11.54
N ARG A 550 -0.47 41.49 -10.58
CA ARG A 550 -0.74 41.82 -9.17
C ARG A 550 -1.06 43.31 -9.01
N VAL A 551 -0.24 44.19 -9.61
CA VAL A 551 -0.48 45.64 -9.62
C VAL A 551 -1.80 46.00 -10.30
N SER A 552 -2.06 45.46 -11.51
CA SER A 552 -3.31 45.74 -12.24
C SER A 552 -4.56 45.28 -11.49
N HIS A 553 -4.45 44.24 -10.65
CA HIS A 553 -5.57 43.74 -9.87
C HIS A 553 -5.91 44.65 -8.68
N TYR A 554 -4.90 45.06 -7.90
CA TYR A 554 -5.12 45.87 -6.69
C TYR A 554 -5.51 47.32 -6.96
N TRP A 555 -5.24 47.86 -8.15
CA TRP A 555 -5.58 49.25 -8.50
C TRP A 555 -6.84 49.39 -9.36
N MET A 556 -7.40 48.29 -9.91
CA MET A 556 -8.57 48.35 -10.79
C MET A 556 -9.79 49.01 -10.15
N ILE A 557 -10.11 48.67 -8.89
CA ILE A 557 -11.28 49.26 -8.20
C ILE A 557 -11.03 50.73 -7.83
N PRO A 558 -9.92 51.12 -7.17
CA PRO A 558 -9.61 52.55 -6.94
C PRO A 558 -9.65 53.40 -8.21
N ILE A 559 -9.08 52.92 -9.33
CA ILE A 559 -9.07 53.65 -10.61
C ILE A 559 -10.51 53.83 -11.14
N VAL A 560 -11.33 52.77 -11.16
CA VAL A 560 -12.73 52.85 -11.60
C VAL A 560 -13.55 53.82 -10.74
N VAL A 561 -13.30 53.85 -9.43
CA VAL A 561 -14.00 54.72 -8.48
C VAL A 561 -13.64 56.19 -8.70
N VAL A 562 -12.34 56.50 -8.85
CA VAL A 562 -11.87 57.85 -9.17
C VAL A 562 -12.38 58.30 -10.55
N ALA A 563 -12.41 57.41 -11.54
CA ALA A 563 -12.90 57.71 -12.89
C ALA A 563 -14.41 57.99 -12.96
N ILE A 564 -15.21 57.43 -12.05
CA ILE A 564 -16.67 57.69 -11.94
C ILE A 564 -16.96 58.95 -11.09
N CYS A 565 -15.96 59.45 -10.35
CA CYS A 565 -16.13 60.55 -9.39
C CYS A 565 -16.39 61.97 -9.94
N PRO A 566 -16.14 62.38 -11.21
CA PRO A 566 -16.43 63.75 -11.66
C PRO A 566 -17.93 64.00 -11.96
N SER A 567 -18.82 63.11 -11.50
CA SER A 567 -20.28 63.27 -11.62
C SER A 567 -20.82 64.23 -10.55
N PRO A 568 -21.93 64.97 -10.80
CA PRO A 568 -22.53 65.83 -9.79
C PRO A 568 -22.97 65.03 -8.54
N PRO A 569 -22.92 65.63 -7.33
CA PRO A 569 -23.16 64.94 -6.08
C PRO A 569 -24.59 64.39 -6.02
N SER A 570 -24.68 63.06 -6.04
CA SER A 570 -25.93 62.30 -6.05
C SER A 570 -25.81 61.12 -5.08
N GLY A 571 -26.94 60.60 -4.59
CA GLY A 571 -26.95 59.48 -3.62
C GLY A 571 -26.21 58.22 -4.11
N TRP A 572 -26.08 58.05 -5.42
CA TRP A 572 -25.35 56.93 -6.04
C TRP A 572 -23.83 57.02 -5.79
N MET A 573 -23.26 58.22 -5.67
CA MET A 573 -21.85 58.40 -5.31
C MET A 573 -21.58 57.93 -3.86
N ALA A 574 -22.51 58.19 -2.94
CA ALA A 574 -22.39 57.75 -1.54
C ALA A 574 -22.53 56.22 -1.40
N ALA A 575 -23.38 55.60 -2.22
CA ALA A 575 -23.45 54.14 -2.32
C ALA A 575 -22.14 53.54 -2.89
N LEU A 576 -21.52 54.21 -3.87
CA LEU A 576 -20.23 53.78 -4.45
C LEU A 576 -19.08 53.85 -3.44
N SER A 577 -18.96 54.94 -2.67
CA SER A 577 -17.89 55.06 -1.66
C SER A 577 -18.03 54.04 -0.53
N LEU A 578 -19.26 53.81 -0.04
CA LEU A 578 -19.56 52.76 0.93
C LEU A 578 -19.24 51.35 0.39
N ALA A 579 -19.53 51.08 -0.88
CA ALA A 579 -19.17 49.82 -1.52
C ALA A 579 -17.65 49.56 -1.55
N VAL A 580 -16.85 50.61 -1.77
CA VAL A 580 -15.37 50.50 -1.78
C VAL A 580 -14.82 50.30 -0.37
N ALA A 581 -15.36 51.01 0.61
CA ALA A 581 -15.03 50.81 2.02
C ALA A 581 -15.34 49.36 2.45
N TYR A 582 -16.48 48.80 2.03
CA TYR A 582 -16.82 47.40 2.27
C TYR A 582 -15.84 46.42 1.60
N VAL A 583 -15.43 46.66 0.34
CA VAL A 583 -14.43 45.83 -0.35
C VAL A 583 -13.06 45.88 0.36
N ALA A 584 -12.61 47.07 0.78
CA ALA A 584 -11.36 47.24 1.52
C ALA A 584 -11.41 46.50 2.88
N ALA A 585 -12.49 46.70 3.64
CA ALA A 585 -12.74 46.02 4.91
C ALA A 585 -12.79 44.50 4.76
N TYR A 586 -13.48 43.97 3.74
CA TYR A 586 -13.55 42.53 3.47
C TYR A 586 -12.18 41.93 3.16
N ARG A 587 -11.36 42.63 2.36
CA ARG A 587 -9.97 42.23 2.05
C ARG A 587 -9.05 42.30 3.26
N LEU A 588 -9.30 43.21 4.21
CA LEU A 588 -8.61 43.28 5.50
C LEU A 588 -8.99 42.09 6.41
N ILE A 589 -10.29 41.88 6.65
CA ILE A 589 -10.83 40.78 7.47
C ILE A 589 -10.35 39.41 6.98
N GLY A 590 -10.31 39.20 5.65
CA GLY A 590 -9.92 37.93 5.05
C GLY A 590 -8.51 37.46 5.41
N ARG A 591 -7.61 38.38 5.75
CA ARG A 591 -6.19 38.12 6.05
C ARG A 591 -5.83 38.16 7.52
N LEU A 592 -6.74 38.65 8.38
CA LEU A 592 -6.55 38.59 9.82
C LEU A 592 -6.63 37.15 10.33
N GLN A 593 -5.80 36.88 11.34
CA GLN A 593 -5.83 35.63 12.12
C GLN A 593 -7.24 35.39 12.68
N PRO A 594 -7.71 34.13 12.80
CA PRO A 594 -9.09 33.83 13.15
C PRO A 594 -9.54 34.44 14.48
N VAL A 595 -8.61 34.62 15.43
CA VAL A 595 -8.84 35.21 16.76
C VAL A 595 -9.19 36.71 16.70
N SER A 596 -8.61 37.50 15.79
CA SER A 596 -8.83 38.96 15.73
C SER A 596 -10.00 39.38 14.82
N ARG A 597 -10.55 38.45 14.02
CA ARG A 597 -11.72 38.68 13.16
C ARG A 597 -12.95 39.23 13.91
N PRO A 598 -13.44 38.66 15.03
CA PRO A 598 -14.63 39.19 15.70
C PRO A 598 -14.43 40.62 16.21
N VAL A 599 -13.24 40.96 16.72
CA VAL A 599 -12.92 42.31 17.20
C VAL A 599 -12.94 43.32 16.05
N LEU A 600 -12.34 43.00 14.90
CA LEU A 600 -12.34 43.91 13.76
C LEU A 600 -13.72 44.01 13.07
N ILE A 601 -14.52 42.93 13.07
CA ILE A 601 -15.91 42.97 12.60
C ILE A 601 -16.76 43.87 13.51
N ALA A 602 -16.60 43.78 14.83
CA ALA A 602 -17.30 44.63 15.79
C ALA A 602 -16.92 46.12 15.66
N THR A 603 -15.62 46.44 15.56
CA THR A 603 -15.17 47.83 15.42
C THR A 603 -15.57 48.43 14.06
N LEU A 604 -15.55 47.66 12.97
CA LEU A 604 -16.09 48.11 11.68
C LEU A 604 -17.62 48.31 11.69
N ALA A 605 -18.36 47.49 12.43
CA ALA A 605 -19.81 47.68 12.59
C ALA A 605 -20.16 48.92 13.42
N LEU A 606 -19.35 49.23 14.46
CA LEU A 606 -19.54 50.40 15.32
C LEU A 606 -19.06 51.72 14.69
N LEU A 607 -17.84 51.76 14.14
CA LEU A 607 -17.26 52.98 13.58
C LEU A 607 -17.61 53.18 12.09
N GLY A 608 -17.93 52.13 11.34
CA GLY A 608 -18.22 52.21 9.90
C GLY A 608 -19.30 53.21 9.48
N PRO A 609 -20.49 53.25 10.12
CA PRO A 609 -21.54 54.21 9.73
C PRO A 609 -21.28 55.62 10.29
N LEU A 610 -20.52 55.75 11.37
CA LEU A 610 -20.35 56.98 12.14
C LEU A 610 -19.86 58.19 11.31
N PRO A 611 -18.77 58.13 10.52
CA PRO A 611 -18.32 59.25 9.70
C PRO A 611 -19.23 59.49 8.48
N MET A 612 -19.98 58.49 8.02
CA MET A 612 -20.95 58.65 6.94
C MET A 612 -22.18 59.43 7.42
N ILE A 613 -22.67 59.10 8.62
CA ILE A 613 -23.74 59.85 9.32
C ILE A 613 -23.29 61.29 9.59
N VAL A 614 -22.06 61.49 10.11
CA VAL A 614 -21.51 62.84 10.34
C VAL A 614 -21.37 63.64 9.04
N ALA A 615 -20.92 63.03 7.93
CA ALA A 615 -20.83 63.73 6.64
C ALA A 615 -22.21 64.14 6.10
N ILE A 616 -23.22 63.26 6.22
CA ILE A 616 -24.60 63.55 5.83
C ILE A 616 -25.19 64.69 6.69
N LEU A 617 -24.97 64.67 8.01
CA LEU A 617 -25.46 65.71 8.93
C LEU A 617 -24.73 67.06 8.75
N ALA A 618 -23.46 67.05 8.35
CA ALA A 618 -22.66 68.25 8.14
C ALA A 618 -22.86 68.91 6.77
N GLY A 619 -23.70 68.35 5.89
CA GLY A 619 -23.87 68.82 4.51
C GLY A 619 -22.62 68.67 3.63
N ALA A 620 -21.60 67.94 4.10
CA ALA A 620 -20.37 67.72 3.35
C ALA A 620 -20.62 66.80 2.17
N GLY A 621 -20.23 67.24 0.96
CA GLY A 621 -20.30 66.41 -0.25
C GLY A 621 -19.50 65.10 -0.08
N VAL A 622 -19.76 64.10 -0.93
CA VAL A 622 -19.40 62.67 -0.73
C VAL A 622 -17.89 62.36 -0.49
N TRP A 623 -17.00 63.33 -0.73
CA TRP A 623 -15.55 63.23 -0.63
C TRP A 623 -14.97 62.61 0.67
N PRO A 624 -15.45 62.88 1.90
CA PRO A 624 -14.91 62.25 3.11
C PRO A 624 -15.08 60.72 3.11
N GLY A 625 -16.19 60.21 2.59
CA GLY A 625 -16.42 58.77 2.46
C GLY A 625 -15.47 58.11 1.45
N VAL A 626 -15.17 58.81 0.35
CA VAL A 626 -14.15 58.36 -0.63
C VAL A 626 -12.76 58.36 0.00
N GLY A 627 -12.40 59.41 0.75
CA GLY A 627 -11.13 59.50 1.48
C GLY A 627 -10.93 58.36 2.46
N ILE A 628 -11.92 58.06 3.30
CA ILE A 628 -11.87 56.94 4.26
C ILE A 628 -11.76 55.60 3.54
N ALA A 629 -12.50 55.39 2.45
CA ALA A 629 -12.43 54.17 1.65
C ALA A 629 -11.03 53.95 1.03
N LEU A 630 -10.39 55.02 0.55
CA LEU A 630 -9.03 54.99 0.02
C LEU A 630 -7.97 54.79 1.12
N SER A 631 -8.14 55.38 2.31
CA SER A 631 -7.27 55.12 3.47
C SER A 631 -7.33 53.66 3.94
N LEU A 632 -8.53 53.07 4.01
CA LEU A 632 -8.70 51.63 4.29
C LEU A 632 -8.05 50.77 3.19
N TRP A 633 -8.12 51.19 1.93
CA TRP A 633 -7.44 50.51 0.82
C TRP A 633 -5.91 50.56 0.95
N LEU A 634 -5.36 51.71 1.35
CA LEU A 634 -3.93 51.90 1.57
C LEU A 634 -3.41 51.02 2.71
N VAL A 635 -4.13 50.94 3.83
CA VAL A 635 -3.80 50.02 4.93
C VAL A 635 -3.82 48.56 4.47
N SER A 636 -4.81 48.18 3.65
CA SER A 636 -4.89 46.83 3.06
C SER A 636 -3.73 46.51 2.10
N LEU A 637 -3.13 47.52 1.46
CA LEU A 637 -1.92 47.40 0.64
C LEU A 637 -0.64 47.30 1.47
N ILE A 638 -0.53 48.04 2.57
CA ILE A 638 0.63 48.00 3.47
C ILE A 638 0.75 46.60 4.12
N GLN A 639 -0.36 46.02 4.59
CA GLN A 639 -0.38 44.64 5.10
C GLN A 639 -0.02 43.61 4.02
N ASP A 640 -0.34 43.87 2.74
CA ASP A 640 0.04 43.03 1.59
C ASP A 640 1.56 43.02 1.32
N ALA A 641 2.27 44.09 1.70
CA ALA A 641 3.72 44.18 1.64
C ALA A 641 4.38 43.52 2.87
N GLN A 642 3.86 43.79 4.07
CA GLN A 642 4.39 43.25 5.33
C GLN A 642 4.25 41.72 5.41
N GLY A 643 3.08 41.17 5.04
CA GLY A 643 2.83 39.72 4.99
C GLY A 643 3.54 38.97 3.85
N HIS A 644 4.55 39.58 3.22
CA HIS A 644 5.44 38.97 2.23
C HIS A 644 6.92 38.98 2.66
N HIS A 645 7.23 39.31 3.92
CA HIS A 645 8.54 38.95 4.48
C HIS A 645 8.76 37.42 4.38
N PRO A 646 9.96 36.96 3.97
CA PRO A 646 10.22 35.55 3.71
C PRO A 646 10.54 34.79 5.00
N ASP A 647 9.55 34.67 5.90
CA ASP A 647 9.64 33.78 7.05
C ASP A 647 9.67 32.32 6.57
N GLY A 648 10.89 31.80 6.43
CA GLY A 648 11.19 30.52 5.79
C GLY A 648 12.41 29.82 6.37
N SER A 649 12.65 30.00 7.68
CA SER A 649 13.79 29.40 8.39
C SER A 649 13.48 29.11 9.87
N HIS A 650 12.35 28.44 10.15
CA HIS A 650 12.05 27.73 11.39
C HIS A 650 11.23 26.46 11.07
#